data_AF-A0A2E9KP97-F1
#
_entry.id   AF-A0A2E9KP97-F1
#
_cell.length_a   1.000
_cell.length_b   1.000
_cell.length_c   1.000
_cell.angle_alpha   90.00
_cell.angle_beta   90.00
_cell.angle_gamma   90.00
#
_symmetry.space_group_name_H-M   'P 1'
#
loop_
_entity.id
_entity.type
_entity.pdbx_description
1 polymer ?
#
loop_
_entity_poly.entity_id
_entity_poly.type
_entity_poly.pdbx_seq_one_letter_code
_entity_poly.pdbx_strand_id
1 'polypeptide(L)'
;QFAAPFTYAWNAAMDDLNAMGDDYVFEIIEADSGCDGTVAGAAAQSLVDAGVVAVAGAACSGASIGANAVLSAASVPMISYASTSPALSDAAAHPHFYRIVPSDALQGQAAADMIMASGVSNTAVVHMTNSYGAGLGDAVAANLGADNVCLQSGYEETATDFQAAVQAVMDSGCDSVFLGSYAADGAMIVETMAVMGATIPIFSADGMAGSAALEEYTNPAAANGIEVTRPRAAAAGAGVFAAACAADSVCQTGIFTSEAYDAVMMLGHAAMMEDGENMGMHVPMVGDAYAGDSGTHTFLDNGDVGGSGYDVCTFHHVPTFGEYFNCDRMWEAGGDGVSDAPWNGATIKIGFLNDATGPIAVYADGFVAASQITLGLANTLAYSQGVQFEIVYADSGCDGTMAAAAAQTLVDAGVWGVVGAACSGASMGANAILSAAGIPQVSYASTSPALSDATAYPSFYRVVPSDAFQGSVVADVMTADMQDNVAVIHMTNAYGSGLADAFVGSMDAAHICTQIGYEETATDFTSIVSTVVSEGCTSAMLVSYAADGAALIEEMALQGFTGAIYGADGIAEEGLAADMADKSLVDGVIATKPSSGGAMSTVGMVFAAQCAANPACAGGIYTAEAFDAVYITAFAAFTALATPGITKDMAIMGTGNGLEGASGAITFMSNGDVPAAGFCVGEFSHDATTDTVSYDCARNWDPVNGIV
;
A
#
# COMPACT_ATOMS: atom_id res chain seq x y z
N GLN A 1 -1.83 19.09 24.76
CA GLN A 1 -1.83 17.64 24.46
C GLN A 1 -0.62 16.88 25.02
N PHE A 2 0.61 17.42 24.97
CA PHE A 2 1.82 16.63 25.25
C PHE A 2 2.33 16.64 26.71
N ALA A 3 1.76 17.44 27.61
CA ALA A 3 2.26 17.56 28.98
C ALA A 3 2.22 16.22 29.75
N ALA A 4 1.08 15.51 29.73
CA ALA A 4 0.93 14.26 30.47
C ALA A 4 1.89 13.13 30.00
N PRO A 5 2.08 12.90 28.68
CA PRO A 5 3.12 11.99 28.21
C PRO A 5 4.53 12.36 28.66
N PHE A 6 4.89 13.64 28.66
CA PHE A 6 6.20 14.06 29.19
C PHE A 6 6.29 13.83 30.70
N THR A 7 5.22 14.11 31.45
CA THR A 7 5.14 13.81 32.88
C THR A 7 5.35 12.34 33.19
N TYR A 8 4.82 11.45 32.36
CA TYR A 8 5.10 10.04 32.48
C TYR A 8 6.59 9.74 32.25
N ALA A 9 7.16 10.26 31.17
CA ALA A 9 8.54 9.99 30.77
C ALA A 9 9.56 10.41 31.83
N TRP A 10 9.49 11.65 32.34
CA TRP A 10 10.46 12.10 33.34
C TRP A 10 10.27 11.45 34.71
N ASN A 11 9.04 11.06 35.10
CA ASN A 11 8.84 10.28 36.32
C ASN A 11 9.42 8.87 36.20
N ALA A 12 9.29 8.22 35.04
CA ALA A 12 9.94 6.94 34.79
C ALA A 12 11.47 7.05 34.90
N ALA A 13 12.07 8.11 34.32
CA ALA A 13 13.50 8.36 34.45
C ALA A 13 13.93 8.60 35.91
N MET A 14 13.17 9.39 36.67
CA MET A 14 13.43 9.60 38.10
C MET A 14 13.35 8.31 38.90
N ASP A 15 12.33 7.48 38.66
CA ASP A 15 12.16 6.18 39.32
C ASP A 15 13.34 5.26 39.01
N ASP A 16 13.79 5.23 37.76
CA ASP A 16 14.95 4.44 37.34
C ASP A 16 16.25 4.94 37.96
N LEU A 17 16.50 6.25 37.98
CA LEU A 17 17.65 6.86 38.66
C LEU A 17 17.67 6.52 40.17
N ASN A 18 16.52 6.62 40.84
CA ASN A 18 16.37 6.27 42.26
C ASN A 18 16.50 4.76 42.53
N ALA A 19 16.30 3.91 41.52
CA ALA A 19 16.52 2.47 41.63
C ALA A 19 17.99 2.06 41.43
N MET A 20 18.87 2.96 40.93
CA MET A 20 20.27 2.65 40.66
C MET A 20 21.13 2.47 41.94
N GLY A 21 20.75 3.06 43.06
CA GLY A 21 21.45 2.93 44.33
C GLY A 21 20.97 3.89 45.42
N ASP A 22 21.46 3.71 46.65
CA ASP A 22 20.98 4.45 47.84
C ASP A 22 21.77 5.75 48.13
N ASP A 23 22.82 6.05 47.33
CA ASP A 23 23.73 7.19 47.59
C ASP A 23 23.11 8.55 47.23
N TYR A 24 22.12 8.57 46.33
CA TYR A 24 21.40 9.78 45.89
C TYR A 24 19.89 9.54 45.90
N VAL A 25 19.13 10.61 46.12
CA VAL A 25 17.68 10.63 45.90
C VAL A 25 17.37 11.79 44.96
N PHE A 26 16.90 11.46 43.77
CA PHE A 26 16.49 12.40 42.75
C PHE A 26 15.04 12.83 42.97
N GLU A 27 14.82 14.15 42.92
CA GLU A 27 13.51 14.78 43.02
C GLU A 27 13.32 15.70 41.81
N ILE A 28 12.17 15.57 41.14
CA ILE A 28 11.78 16.48 40.06
C ILE A 28 10.90 17.59 40.64
N ILE A 29 11.31 18.84 40.38
CA ILE A 29 10.49 20.03 40.63
C ILE A 29 9.93 20.50 39.28
N GLU A 30 8.62 20.37 39.11
CA GLU A 30 7.93 20.75 37.87
C GLU A 30 7.50 22.22 37.90
N ALA A 31 7.70 22.94 36.79
CA ALA A 31 7.17 24.28 36.57
C ALA A 31 6.64 24.42 35.13
N ASP A 32 5.48 25.05 34.99
CA ASP A 32 4.82 25.24 33.69
C ASP A 32 5.51 26.36 32.90
N SER A 33 6.02 26.03 31.72
CA SER A 33 6.65 26.99 30.81
C SER A 33 5.63 27.79 29.99
N GLY A 34 4.37 27.35 29.97
CA GLY A 34 3.30 27.95 29.16
C GLY A 34 3.54 27.92 27.65
N CYS A 35 4.57 27.19 27.18
CA CYS A 35 5.09 27.28 25.82
C CYS A 35 5.47 28.73 25.41
N ASP A 36 5.72 29.61 26.38
CA ASP A 36 5.97 31.04 26.19
C ASP A 36 7.28 31.47 26.85
N GLY A 37 8.07 32.32 26.19
CA GLY A 37 9.38 32.74 26.70
C GLY A 37 9.31 33.52 28.02
N THR A 38 8.26 34.31 28.24
CA THR A 38 8.11 35.10 29.47
C THR A 38 7.68 34.23 30.64
N VAL A 39 6.69 33.36 30.42
CA VAL A 39 6.23 32.39 31.42
C VAL A 39 7.38 31.43 31.78
N ALA A 40 8.10 30.91 30.78
CA ALA A 40 9.24 30.03 30.98
C ALA A 40 10.40 30.69 31.74
N GLY A 41 10.68 31.98 31.48
CA GLY A 41 11.69 32.72 32.26
C GLY A 41 11.31 32.84 33.74
N ALA A 42 10.04 33.13 34.04
CA ALA A 42 9.55 33.19 35.43
C ALA A 42 9.56 31.80 36.09
N ALA A 43 9.16 30.76 35.37
CA ALA A 43 9.23 29.37 35.81
C ALA A 43 10.67 28.94 36.11
N ALA A 44 11.62 29.24 35.21
CA ALA A 44 13.04 29.00 35.41
C ALA A 44 13.59 29.68 36.66
N GLN A 45 13.20 30.94 36.92
CA GLN A 45 13.59 31.62 38.16
C GLN A 45 13.08 30.89 39.40
N SER A 46 11.85 30.38 39.37
CA SER A 46 11.31 29.61 40.50
C SER A 46 12.06 28.29 40.74
N LEU A 47 12.54 27.65 39.67
CA LEU A 47 13.38 26.46 39.77
C LEU A 47 14.77 26.79 40.34
N VAL A 48 15.40 27.88 39.89
CA VAL A 48 16.67 28.38 40.45
C VAL A 48 16.51 28.70 41.94
N ASP A 49 15.43 29.38 42.32
CA ASP A 49 15.13 29.72 43.72
C ASP A 49 14.87 28.47 44.58
N ALA A 50 14.34 27.40 43.98
CA ALA A 50 14.17 26.10 44.62
C ALA A 50 15.48 25.30 44.74
N GLY A 51 16.56 25.75 44.10
CA GLY A 51 17.89 25.14 44.21
C GLY A 51 18.11 23.93 43.31
N VAL A 52 17.42 23.84 42.17
CA VAL A 52 17.68 22.77 41.20
C VAL A 52 19.12 22.87 40.65
N VAL A 53 19.75 21.72 40.39
CA VAL A 53 21.12 21.64 39.85
C VAL A 53 21.18 21.65 38.32
N ALA A 54 20.08 21.30 37.67
CA ALA A 54 19.90 21.33 36.22
C ALA A 54 18.40 21.33 35.86
N VAL A 55 18.07 21.59 34.59
CA VAL A 55 16.70 21.60 34.08
C VAL A 55 16.56 20.74 32.82
N ALA A 56 15.62 19.78 32.82
CA ALA A 56 15.15 19.14 31.60
C ALA A 56 13.98 19.94 31.01
N GLY A 57 14.04 20.26 29.73
CA GLY A 57 13.06 21.12 29.05
C GLY A 57 13.71 22.38 28.47
N ALA A 58 12.93 23.37 28.03
CA ALA A 58 11.49 23.33 27.84
C ALA A 58 11.17 22.60 26.53
N ALA A 59 9.91 22.25 26.31
CA ALA A 59 9.49 21.62 25.07
C ALA A 59 9.52 22.61 23.88
N CYS A 60 8.94 23.80 24.05
CA CYS A 60 8.82 24.79 22.99
C CYS A 60 10.08 25.64 22.82
N SER A 61 10.52 25.86 21.58
CA SER A 61 11.75 26.62 21.29
C SER A 61 11.76 28.03 21.89
N GLY A 62 10.65 28.77 21.81
CA GLY A 62 10.55 30.11 22.42
C GLY A 62 10.61 30.09 23.96
N ALA A 63 10.00 29.06 24.58
CA ALA A 63 10.09 28.84 26.01
C ALA A 63 11.52 28.47 26.44
N SER A 64 12.23 27.66 25.65
CA SER A 64 13.61 27.29 25.92
C SER A 64 14.56 28.47 25.85
N ILE A 65 14.38 29.38 24.88
CA ILE A 65 15.13 30.64 24.82
C ILE A 65 14.89 31.48 26.08
N GLY A 66 13.63 31.64 26.49
CA GLY A 66 13.27 32.43 27.67
C GLY A 66 13.79 31.86 28.98
N ALA A 67 13.69 30.54 29.16
CA ALA A 67 14.22 29.84 30.34
C ALA A 67 15.75 29.85 30.39
N ASN A 68 16.44 29.60 29.27
CA ASN A 68 17.90 29.59 29.21
C ASN A 68 18.50 30.95 29.60
N ALA A 69 17.84 32.07 29.26
CA ALA A 69 18.30 33.40 29.66
C ALA A 69 18.42 33.58 31.19
N VAL A 70 17.59 32.87 31.96
CA VAL A 70 17.63 32.87 33.43
C VAL A 70 18.59 31.79 33.95
N LEU A 71 18.47 30.57 33.43
CA LEU A 71 19.24 29.41 33.90
C LEU A 71 20.74 29.59 33.67
N SER A 72 21.13 30.07 32.49
CA SER A 72 22.54 30.29 32.16
C SER A 72 23.19 31.38 33.02
N ALA A 73 22.44 32.43 33.38
CA ALA A 73 22.90 33.46 34.30
C ALA A 73 23.11 32.92 35.73
N ALA A 74 22.36 31.87 36.11
CA ALA A 74 22.53 31.14 37.36
C ALA A 74 23.54 29.98 37.28
N SER A 75 24.18 29.76 36.11
CA SER A 75 25.06 28.61 35.85
C SER A 75 24.37 27.23 36.02
N VAL A 76 23.06 27.18 35.80
CA VAL A 76 22.26 25.95 35.81
C VAL A 76 22.12 25.46 34.36
N PRO A 77 22.71 24.31 33.98
CA PRO A 77 22.58 23.79 32.62
C PRO A 77 21.20 23.24 32.34
N MET A 78 20.86 23.19 31.05
CA MET A 78 19.56 22.82 30.55
C MET A 78 19.69 21.82 29.39
N ILE A 79 18.97 20.70 29.43
CA ILE A 79 18.83 19.79 28.29
C ILE A 79 17.38 19.86 27.80
N SER A 80 17.15 20.43 26.61
CA SER A 80 15.84 20.38 25.97
C SER A 80 15.64 19.06 25.23
N TYR A 81 14.47 18.47 25.43
CA TYR A 81 14.04 17.24 24.77
C TYR A 81 13.14 17.45 23.55
N ALA A 82 12.78 18.70 23.19
CA ALA A 82 11.90 18.96 22.04
C ALA A 82 12.10 20.31 21.32
N SER A 83 13.03 21.17 21.76
CA SER A 83 13.24 22.47 21.11
C SER A 83 14.22 22.40 19.93
N THR A 84 13.68 22.51 18.72
CA THR A 84 14.41 22.29 17.46
C THR A 84 14.90 23.58 16.78
N SER A 85 14.43 24.77 17.20
CA SER A 85 14.75 26.04 16.51
C SER A 85 16.26 26.26 16.30
N PRO A 86 16.72 26.73 15.13
CA PRO A 86 18.13 26.98 14.88
C PRO A 86 18.69 28.10 15.75
N ALA A 87 17.84 29.00 16.28
CA ALA A 87 18.25 30.11 17.14
C ALA A 87 18.91 29.64 18.45
N LEU A 88 18.61 28.42 18.91
CA LEU A 88 19.22 27.82 20.10
C LEU A 88 20.64 27.29 19.86
N SER A 89 21.05 27.17 18.59
CA SER A 89 22.32 26.54 18.15
C SER A 89 23.54 27.48 18.27
N ASP A 90 23.54 28.37 19.26
CA ASP A 90 24.57 29.37 19.52
C ASP A 90 24.98 29.33 20.99
N ALA A 91 26.06 28.62 21.31
CA ALA A 91 26.56 28.49 22.67
C ALA A 91 27.07 29.81 23.30
N ALA A 92 27.31 30.85 22.49
CA ALA A 92 27.65 32.17 23.02
C ALA A 92 26.40 32.95 23.45
N ALA A 93 25.31 32.82 22.70
CA ALA A 93 24.01 33.40 23.04
C ALA A 93 23.26 32.59 24.11
N HIS A 94 23.44 31.27 24.10
CA HIS A 94 22.78 30.30 24.96
C HIS A 94 23.77 29.40 25.70
N PRO A 95 24.63 29.96 26.59
CA PRO A 95 25.57 29.16 27.33
C PRO A 95 24.86 28.11 28.20
N HIS A 96 25.46 26.92 28.32
CA HIS A 96 24.93 25.77 29.06
C HIS A 96 23.56 25.26 28.58
N PHE A 97 23.14 25.62 27.37
CA PHE A 97 22.03 24.98 26.69
C PHE A 97 22.53 23.76 25.92
N TYR A 98 21.79 22.66 26.05
CA TYR A 98 21.98 21.44 25.28
C TYR A 98 20.62 20.94 24.80
N ARG A 99 20.60 20.15 23.74
CA ARG A 99 19.41 19.43 23.30
C ARG A 99 19.76 18.07 22.72
N ILE A 100 18.86 17.13 22.90
CA ILE A 100 18.97 15.76 22.40
C ILE A 100 18.08 15.51 21.16
N VAL A 101 17.28 16.51 20.80
CA VAL A 101 16.61 16.57 19.49
C VAL A 101 17.49 17.32 18.50
N PRO A 102 17.58 16.88 17.22
CA PRO A 102 18.36 17.59 16.22
C PRO A 102 17.79 18.98 15.88
N SER A 103 18.63 19.87 15.35
CA SER A 103 18.19 21.21 14.93
C SER A 103 17.29 21.19 13.69
N ASP A 104 16.33 22.11 13.62
CA ASP A 104 15.63 22.50 12.40
C ASP A 104 16.59 22.96 11.28
N ALA A 105 17.84 23.32 11.59
CA ALA A 105 18.85 23.59 10.56
C ALA A 105 19.16 22.32 9.74
N LEU A 106 19.23 21.17 10.41
CA LEU A 106 19.39 19.86 9.76
C LEU A 106 18.06 19.41 9.14
N GLN A 107 16.94 19.61 9.83
CA GLN A 107 15.63 19.25 9.27
C GLN A 107 15.27 20.05 8.03
N GLY A 108 15.64 21.33 7.98
CA GLY A 108 15.42 22.19 6.84
C GLY A 108 16.18 21.69 5.60
N GLN A 109 17.35 21.10 5.80
CA GLN A 109 18.07 20.39 4.73
C GLN A 109 17.33 19.12 4.30
N ALA A 110 16.92 18.28 5.26
CA ALA A 110 16.18 17.05 4.97
C ALA A 110 14.85 17.33 4.24
N ALA A 111 14.11 18.36 4.67
CA ALA A 111 12.85 18.77 4.05
C ALA A 111 13.07 19.35 2.65
N ALA A 112 14.13 20.15 2.43
CA ALA A 112 14.48 20.62 1.10
C ALA A 112 14.84 19.45 0.17
N ASP A 113 15.63 18.48 0.63
CA ASP A 113 15.99 17.30 -0.15
C ASP A 113 14.76 16.42 -0.45
N MET A 114 13.84 16.27 0.51
CA MET A 114 12.54 15.61 0.30
C MET A 114 11.71 16.30 -0.79
N ILE A 115 11.58 17.63 -0.71
CA ILE A 115 10.85 18.43 -1.71
C ILE A 115 11.51 18.26 -3.08
N MET A 116 12.83 18.40 -3.20
CA MET A 116 13.55 18.25 -4.47
C MET A 116 13.45 16.83 -5.04
N ALA A 117 13.45 15.80 -4.18
CA ALA A 117 13.31 14.40 -4.59
C ALA A 117 11.93 14.09 -5.19
N SER A 118 10.88 14.85 -4.83
CA SER A 118 9.55 14.72 -5.43
C SER A 118 9.48 15.26 -6.88
N GLY A 119 10.48 16.03 -7.32
CA GLY A 119 10.57 16.62 -8.66
C GLY A 119 9.90 17.98 -8.82
N VAL A 120 9.33 18.55 -7.76
CA VAL A 120 8.83 19.94 -7.75
C VAL A 120 9.98 20.94 -7.63
N SER A 121 9.73 22.20 -7.99
CA SER A 121 10.81 23.21 -8.09
C SER A 121 10.41 24.64 -7.71
N ASN A 122 9.15 24.90 -7.33
CA ASN A 122 8.64 26.24 -7.08
C ASN A 122 7.69 26.25 -5.86
N THR A 123 8.28 26.08 -4.68
CA THR A 123 7.57 25.78 -3.43
C THR A 123 7.17 27.04 -2.66
N ALA A 124 5.94 27.07 -2.16
CA ALA A 124 5.50 28.03 -1.15
C ALA A 124 5.95 27.57 0.24
N VAL A 125 6.60 28.44 1.01
CA VAL A 125 6.95 28.18 2.42
C VAL A 125 5.97 28.93 3.31
N VAL A 126 4.96 28.22 3.83
CA VAL A 126 3.96 28.76 4.74
C VAL A 126 4.29 28.28 6.14
N HIS A 127 4.39 29.18 7.12
CA HIS A 127 4.85 28.82 8.45
C HIS A 127 4.20 29.65 9.55
N MET A 128 4.20 29.12 10.78
CA MET A 128 3.84 29.91 11.96
C MET A 128 4.86 31.04 12.18
N THR A 129 4.43 32.18 12.71
CA THR A 129 5.31 33.32 13.05
C THR A 129 6.07 33.12 14.36
N ASN A 130 5.82 32.03 15.09
CA ASN A 130 6.56 31.69 16.31
C ASN A 130 7.99 31.20 15.99
N SER A 131 8.82 31.05 17.03
CA SER A 131 10.25 30.71 16.86
C SER A 131 10.52 29.34 16.23
N TYR A 132 9.55 28.42 16.29
CA TYR A 132 9.63 27.12 15.63
C TYR A 132 9.32 27.28 14.13
N GLY A 133 8.10 27.70 13.77
CA GLY A 133 7.67 27.79 12.38
C GLY A 133 8.55 28.73 11.55
N ALA A 134 8.88 29.90 12.09
CA ALA A 134 9.75 30.85 11.39
C ALA A 134 11.18 30.31 11.21
N GLY A 135 11.75 29.70 12.24
CA GLY A 135 13.10 29.13 12.18
C GLY A 135 13.21 27.99 11.18
N LEU A 136 12.24 27.07 11.18
CA LEU A 136 12.17 25.97 10.24
C LEU A 136 11.86 26.45 8.81
N GLY A 137 10.93 27.38 8.65
CA GLY A 137 10.60 27.98 7.35
C GLY A 137 11.80 28.67 6.71
N ASP A 138 12.56 29.45 7.49
CA ASP A 138 13.79 30.09 7.02
C ASP A 138 14.87 29.04 6.65
N ALA A 139 15.01 27.97 7.43
CA ALA A 139 15.95 26.89 7.14
C ALA A 139 15.59 26.16 5.83
N VAL A 140 14.31 25.84 5.61
CA VAL A 140 13.85 25.21 4.36
C VAL A 140 14.04 26.14 3.17
N ALA A 141 13.61 27.40 3.28
CA ALA A 141 13.76 28.38 2.20
C ALA A 141 15.23 28.61 1.83
N ALA A 142 16.13 28.63 2.81
CA ALA A 142 17.56 28.77 2.58
C ALA A 142 18.15 27.54 1.85
N ASN A 143 17.73 26.32 2.20
CA ASN A 143 18.22 25.09 1.58
C ASN A 143 17.63 24.84 0.18
N LEU A 144 16.36 25.18 -0.05
CA LEU A 144 15.76 25.18 -1.39
C LEU A 144 16.43 26.20 -2.32
N GLY A 145 16.84 27.34 -1.77
CA GLY A 145 17.41 28.45 -2.53
C GLY A 145 16.34 29.35 -3.16
N ALA A 146 16.67 30.63 -3.33
CA ALA A 146 15.70 31.66 -3.73
C ALA A 146 15.01 31.41 -5.08
N ASP A 147 15.65 30.68 -5.99
CA ASP A 147 15.08 30.34 -7.30
C ASP A 147 13.97 29.27 -7.21
N ASN A 148 13.90 28.52 -6.10
CA ASN A 148 12.92 27.46 -5.89
C ASN A 148 11.82 27.82 -4.87
N VAL A 149 11.80 29.06 -4.38
CA VAL A 149 10.79 29.56 -3.42
C VAL A 149 9.93 30.64 -4.09
N CYS A 150 8.68 30.30 -4.43
CA CYS A 150 7.73 31.24 -5.06
C CYS A 150 7.15 32.26 -4.06
N LEU A 151 6.99 31.84 -2.81
CA LEU A 151 6.31 32.57 -1.76
C LEU A 151 6.86 32.11 -0.41
N GLN A 152 7.15 33.04 0.49
CA GLN A 152 7.35 32.75 1.90
C GLN A 152 6.38 33.63 2.70
N SER A 153 5.54 33.01 3.52
CA SER A 153 4.50 33.72 4.26
C SER A 153 4.29 33.15 5.66
N GLY A 154 4.25 34.05 6.65
CA GLY A 154 3.95 33.72 8.03
C GLY A 154 2.46 33.86 8.38
N TYR A 155 1.96 33.05 9.30
CA TYR A 155 0.67 33.24 9.95
C TYR A 155 0.78 33.19 11.49
N GLU A 156 -0.12 33.91 12.17
CA GLU A 156 -0.13 33.98 13.63
C GLU A 156 -0.62 32.67 14.26
N GLU A 157 -0.02 32.25 15.38
CA GLU A 157 -0.39 31.02 16.10
C GLU A 157 -1.83 30.99 16.61
N THR A 158 -2.50 32.13 16.71
CA THR A 158 -3.92 32.22 17.06
C THR A 158 -4.86 32.27 15.85
N ALA A 159 -4.35 32.09 14.64
CA ALA A 159 -5.16 32.10 13.43
C ALA A 159 -6.11 30.90 13.39
N THR A 160 -7.34 31.14 12.96
CA THR A 160 -8.38 30.10 12.79
C THR A 160 -9.01 30.15 11.39
N ASP A 161 -8.43 30.94 10.50
CA ASP A 161 -8.88 31.13 9.11
C ASP A 161 -7.64 31.29 8.23
N PHE A 162 -7.50 30.41 7.24
CA PHE A 162 -6.34 30.31 6.37
C PHE A 162 -6.67 30.62 4.90
N GLN A 163 -7.89 31.08 4.58
CA GLN A 163 -8.30 31.34 3.20
C GLN A 163 -7.38 32.34 2.50
N ALA A 164 -6.96 33.40 3.20
CA ALA A 164 -6.07 34.40 2.65
C ALA A 164 -4.65 33.85 2.38
N ALA A 165 -4.14 33.00 3.26
CA ALA A 165 -2.83 32.36 3.09
C ALA A 165 -2.86 31.40 1.89
N VAL A 166 -3.88 30.56 1.79
CA VAL A 166 -4.08 29.65 0.66
C VAL A 166 -4.28 30.41 -0.66
N GLN A 167 -5.05 31.50 -0.66
CA GLN A 167 -5.22 32.33 -1.86
C GLN A 167 -3.88 32.90 -2.33
N ALA A 168 -3.02 33.34 -1.40
CA ALA A 168 -1.70 33.86 -1.74
C ALA A 168 -0.81 32.78 -2.39
N VAL A 169 -0.86 31.53 -1.91
CA VAL A 169 -0.16 30.39 -2.53
C VAL A 169 -0.66 30.18 -3.97
N MET A 170 -1.98 30.12 -4.17
CA MET A 170 -2.59 29.94 -5.49
C MET A 170 -2.25 31.08 -6.46
N ASP A 171 -2.35 32.33 -6.01
CA ASP A 171 -2.06 33.53 -6.81
C ASP A 171 -0.58 33.62 -7.21
N SER A 172 0.31 33.06 -6.39
CA SER A 172 1.76 33.02 -6.66
C SER A 172 2.16 31.97 -7.70
N GLY A 173 1.25 31.07 -8.08
CA GLY A 173 1.53 30.03 -9.09
C GLY A 173 2.58 29.01 -8.62
N CYS A 174 2.63 28.75 -7.32
CA CYS A 174 3.51 27.75 -6.71
C CYS A 174 3.12 26.34 -7.19
N ASP A 175 4.11 25.48 -7.40
CA ASP A 175 3.89 24.09 -7.82
C ASP A 175 3.78 23.12 -6.65
N SER A 176 4.08 23.59 -5.43
CA SER A 176 4.11 22.82 -4.18
C SER A 176 4.02 23.76 -2.97
N VAL A 177 3.74 23.22 -1.78
CA VAL A 177 3.78 23.96 -0.52
C VAL A 177 4.50 23.17 0.57
N PHE A 178 5.35 23.84 1.34
CA PHE A 178 5.89 23.37 2.61
C PHE A 178 5.19 24.08 3.77
N LEU A 179 4.71 23.30 4.74
CA LEU A 179 4.01 23.77 5.93
C LEU A 179 4.90 23.63 7.17
N GLY A 180 5.43 24.74 7.68
CA GLY A 180 6.07 24.84 9.00
C GLY A 180 5.02 25.06 10.09
N SER A 181 4.18 24.05 10.32
CA SER A 181 2.94 24.14 11.11
C SER A 181 2.83 23.01 12.14
N TYR A 182 1.99 23.23 13.16
CA TYR A 182 1.50 22.14 14.02
C TYR A 182 0.29 21.44 13.38
N ALA A 183 0.03 20.19 13.78
CA ALA A 183 -1.00 19.33 13.20
C ALA A 183 -2.39 19.99 13.05
N ALA A 184 -2.89 20.67 14.09
CA ALA A 184 -4.21 21.31 14.05
C ALA A 184 -4.31 22.41 12.97
N ASP A 185 -3.32 23.32 12.93
CA ASP A 185 -3.27 24.38 11.92
C ASP A 185 -3.02 23.83 10.52
N GLY A 186 -2.10 22.86 10.42
CA GLY A 186 -1.78 22.17 9.19
C GLY A 186 -2.99 21.49 8.57
N ALA A 187 -3.80 20.79 9.38
CA ALA A 187 -5.04 20.18 8.94
C ALA A 187 -6.02 21.23 8.38
N MET A 188 -6.23 22.34 9.10
CA MET A 188 -7.09 23.44 8.63
C MET A 188 -6.59 24.06 7.32
N ILE A 189 -5.28 24.24 7.16
CA ILE A 189 -4.67 24.76 5.93
C ILE A 189 -4.90 23.78 4.77
N VAL A 190 -4.60 22.49 4.96
CA VAL A 190 -4.77 21.45 3.95
C VAL A 190 -6.23 21.31 3.51
N GLU A 191 -7.17 21.32 4.46
CA GLU A 191 -8.60 21.29 4.13
C GLU A 191 -9.07 22.55 3.40
N THR A 192 -8.54 23.71 3.78
CA THR A 192 -8.80 24.97 3.06
C THR A 192 -8.25 24.91 1.63
N MET A 193 -7.04 24.36 1.43
CA MET A 193 -6.48 24.11 0.10
C MET A 193 -7.37 23.19 -0.73
N ALA A 194 -7.84 22.08 -0.16
CA ALA A 194 -8.74 21.15 -0.83
C ALA A 194 -10.07 21.82 -1.23
N VAL A 195 -10.69 22.60 -0.34
CA VAL A 195 -11.94 23.34 -0.61
C VAL A 195 -11.75 24.41 -1.68
N MET A 196 -10.60 25.07 -1.72
CA MET A 196 -10.27 26.10 -2.71
C MET A 196 -9.77 25.52 -4.04
N GLY A 197 -9.55 24.21 -4.13
CA GLY A 197 -9.11 23.52 -5.35
C GLY A 197 -7.60 23.64 -5.61
N ALA A 198 -6.79 23.86 -4.59
CA ALA A 198 -5.33 23.80 -4.71
C ALA A 198 -4.86 22.33 -4.68
N THR A 199 -4.57 21.77 -5.86
CA THR A 199 -4.17 20.36 -6.04
C THR A 199 -2.65 20.20 -6.25
N ILE A 200 -1.86 20.88 -5.42
CA ILE A 200 -0.39 20.84 -5.48
C ILE A 200 0.17 19.94 -4.36
N PRO A 201 1.34 19.28 -4.54
CA PRO A 201 1.99 18.51 -3.48
C PRO A 201 2.23 19.35 -2.22
N ILE A 202 2.02 18.71 -1.07
CA ILE A 202 2.12 19.32 0.26
C ILE A 202 3.19 18.57 1.03
N PHE A 203 4.13 19.34 1.59
CA PHE A 203 5.24 18.88 2.38
C PHE A 203 5.16 19.48 3.77
N SER A 204 5.66 18.79 4.78
CA SER A 204 5.78 19.34 6.13
C SER A 204 6.95 18.69 6.88
N ALA A 205 6.98 18.92 8.18
CA ALA A 205 8.00 18.49 9.12
C ALA A 205 7.33 17.79 10.31
N ASP A 206 8.08 17.67 11.39
CA ASP A 206 7.74 16.94 12.60
C ASP A 206 6.49 17.48 13.30
N GLY A 207 6.19 18.77 13.16
CA GLY A 207 4.96 19.38 13.65
C GLY A 207 3.66 18.79 13.07
N MET A 208 3.71 18.14 11.91
CA MET A 208 2.59 17.42 11.29
C MET A 208 2.84 15.91 11.15
N ALA A 209 3.92 15.38 11.73
CA ALA A 209 4.27 13.97 11.59
C ALA A 209 3.52 13.07 12.58
N GLY A 210 3.15 11.87 12.12
CA GLY A 210 2.53 10.83 12.92
C GLY A 210 1.05 10.63 12.63
N SER A 211 0.56 9.40 12.86
CA SER A 211 -0.85 9.03 12.60
C SER A 211 -1.85 9.85 13.42
N ALA A 212 -1.48 10.30 14.62
CA ALA A 212 -2.32 11.15 15.46
C ALA A 212 -2.66 12.50 14.80
N ALA A 213 -1.84 12.99 13.85
CA ALA A 213 -2.16 14.21 13.11
C ALA A 213 -3.45 14.08 12.29
N LEU A 214 -3.84 12.86 11.91
CA LEU A 214 -5.08 12.59 11.18
C LEU A 214 -6.33 12.87 12.03
N GLU A 215 -6.23 12.88 13.36
CA GLU A 215 -7.35 13.18 14.27
C GLU A 215 -7.77 14.66 14.21
N GLU A 216 -6.91 15.54 13.72
CA GLU A 216 -7.17 16.97 13.57
C GLU A 216 -7.97 17.30 12.29
N TYR A 217 -8.05 16.38 11.34
CA TYR A 217 -8.78 16.56 10.09
C TYR A 217 -10.27 16.26 10.28
N THR A 218 -11.14 17.11 9.72
CA THR A 218 -12.56 16.78 9.54
C THR A 218 -12.78 15.76 8.42
N ASN A 219 -11.89 15.76 7.43
CA ASN A 219 -11.80 14.75 6.37
C ASN A 219 -10.34 14.29 6.17
N PRO A 220 -9.91 13.23 6.87
CA PRO A 220 -8.53 12.71 6.82
C PRO A 220 -8.04 12.34 5.41
N ALA A 221 -8.95 12.05 4.46
CA ALA A 221 -8.58 11.79 3.07
C ALA A 221 -7.84 12.97 2.40
N ALA A 222 -8.01 14.19 2.92
CA ALA A 222 -7.28 15.37 2.44
C ALA A 222 -5.77 15.30 2.72
N ALA A 223 -5.33 14.47 3.66
CA ALA A 223 -3.91 14.26 3.95
C ALA A 223 -3.21 13.32 2.95
N ASN A 224 -3.95 12.69 2.02
CA ASN A 224 -3.37 11.74 1.08
C ASN A 224 -2.24 12.35 0.24
N GLY A 225 -1.06 11.72 0.28
CA GLY A 225 0.13 12.15 -0.43
C GLY A 225 0.93 13.25 0.27
N ILE A 226 0.55 13.69 1.48
CA ILE A 226 1.39 14.61 2.25
C ILE A 226 2.66 13.87 2.68
N GLU A 227 3.81 14.48 2.39
CA GLU A 227 5.12 13.98 2.82
C GLU A 227 5.66 14.83 3.97
N VAL A 228 6.20 14.18 5.00
CA VAL A 228 6.72 14.86 6.19
C VAL A 228 8.09 14.33 6.59
N THR A 229 8.94 15.21 7.09
CA THR A 229 10.16 14.79 7.78
C THR A 229 9.91 14.59 9.26
N ARG A 230 10.47 13.53 9.83
CA ARG A 230 10.42 13.23 11.27
C ARG A 230 11.83 12.87 11.75
N PRO A 231 12.33 13.40 12.87
CA PRO A 231 13.59 12.95 13.44
C PRO A 231 13.61 11.42 13.55
N ARG A 232 14.60 10.78 12.94
CA ARG A 232 14.76 9.33 13.03
C ARG A 232 15.29 9.00 14.41
N ALA A 233 14.65 8.06 15.09
CA ALA A 233 15.22 7.48 16.31
C ALA A 233 16.55 6.81 15.97
N ALA A 234 17.58 6.95 16.82
CA ALA A 234 18.81 6.21 16.54
C ALA A 234 18.53 4.70 16.59
N ALA A 235 19.32 3.91 15.84
CA ALA A 235 19.28 2.46 15.97
C ALA A 235 19.41 2.08 17.46
N ALA A 236 18.36 1.47 18.02
CA ALA A 236 18.08 1.42 19.45
C ALA A 236 19.32 1.20 20.33
N GLY A 237 19.51 2.08 21.32
CA GLY A 237 20.06 1.67 22.60
C GLY A 237 19.03 0.77 23.28
N ALA A 238 19.46 -0.36 23.85
CA ALA A 238 18.60 -1.40 24.42
C ALA A 238 17.92 -0.97 25.75
N GLY A 239 17.17 0.13 25.74
CA GLY A 239 16.40 0.62 26.85
C GLY A 239 15.04 -0.08 26.99
N VAL A 240 14.54 -0.15 28.23
CA VAL A 240 13.23 -0.76 28.54
C VAL A 240 12.11 0.28 28.53
N PHE A 241 12.43 1.58 28.50
CA PHE A 241 11.44 2.65 28.57
C PHE A 241 10.62 2.76 27.30
N ALA A 242 11.24 2.69 26.11
CA ALA A 242 10.50 2.79 24.85
C ALA A 242 9.39 1.72 24.75
N ALA A 243 9.67 0.48 25.18
CA ALA A 243 8.69 -0.59 25.24
C ALA A 243 7.61 -0.37 26.32
N ALA A 244 8.00 0.16 27.48
CA ALA A 244 7.06 0.50 28.55
C ALA A 244 6.11 1.65 28.13
N CYS A 245 6.65 2.69 27.49
CA CYS A 245 5.90 3.83 26.97
C CYS A 245 4.89 3.40 25.90
N ALA A 246 5.31 2.53 24.97
CA ALA A 246 4.42 1.98 23.94
C ALA A 246 3.28 1.11 24.52
N ALA A 247 3.46 0.55 25.72
CA ALA A 247 2.42 -0.22 26.40
C ALA A 247 1.49 0.65 27.29
N ASP A 248 1.85 1.91 27.55
CA ASP A 248 1.09 2.82 28.41
C ASP A 248 0.19 3.74 27.60
N SER A 249 -1.10 3.80 27.98
CA SER A 249 -2.12 4.56 27.26
C SER A 249 -1.91 6.07 27.25
N VAL A 250 -1.14 6.62 28.19
CA VAL A 250 -0.80 8.05 28.22
C VAL A 250 0.49 8.27 27.43
N CYS A 251 1.55 7.52 27.74
CA CYS A 251 2.85 7.74 27.12
C CYS A 251 2.85 7.52 25.61
N GLN A 252 2.14 6.49 25.11
CA GLN A 252 2.08 6.17 23.68
C GLN A 252 1.51 7.30 22.81
N THR A 253 0.79 8.26 23.41
CA THR A 253 0.19 9.41 22.71
C THR A 253 1.15 10.59 22.56
N GLY A 254 2.31 10.55 23.24
CA GLY A 254 3.30 11.60 23.24
C GLY A 254 4.31 11.49 22.11
N ILE A 255 4.81 12.65 21.67
CA ILE A 255 6.03 12.76 20.87
C ILE A 255 7.21 13.11 21.79
N PHE A 256 8.43 12.83 21.36
CA PHE A 256 9.66 13.11 22.11
C PHE A 256 9.71 12.52 23.54
N THR A 257 8.97 11.44 23.81
CA THR A 257 8.87 10.86 25.16
C THR A 257 10.16 10.14 25.56
N SER A 258 10.83 9.47 24.62
CA SER A 258 12.13 8.82 24.88
C SER A 258 13.22 9.85 25.11
N GLU A 259 13.14 10.99 24.41
CA GLU A 259 14.00 12.14 24.59
C GLU A 259 13.76 12.75 25.97
N ALA A 260 12.50 12.99 26.36
CA ALA A 260 12.20 13.51 27.70
C ALA A 260 12.74 12.60 28.81
N TYR A 261 12.64 11.28 28.65
CA TYR A 261 13.25 10.29 29.55
C TYR A 261 14.79 10.44 29.59
N ASP A 262 15.43 10.42 28.42
CA ASP A 262 16.90 10.50 28.33
C ASP A 262 17.46 11.82 28.84
N ALA A 263 16.80 12.95 28.59
CA ALA A 263 17.23 14.25 29.11
C ALA A 263 17.35 14.22 30.64
N VAL A 264 16.39 13.58 31.32
CA VAL A 264 16.41 13.45 32.79
C VAL A 264 17.46 12.45 33.23
N MET A 265 17.61 11.30 32.55
CA MET A 265 18.67 10.34 32.83
C MET A 265 20.07 10.96 32.71
N MET A 266 20.31 11.71 31.63
CA MET A 266 21.58 12.41 31.39
C MET A 266 21.89 13.44 32.48
N LEU A 267 20.89 14.24 32.88
CA LEU A 267 21.05 15.20 33.99
C LEU A 267 21.28 14.49 35.33
N GLY A 268 20.59 13.38 35.58
CA GLY A 268 20.79 12.55 36.77
C GLY A 268 22.21 12.01 36.86
N HIS A 269 22.70 11.38 35.79
CA HIS A 269 24.09 10.90 35.72
C HIS A 269 25.12 12.02 35.88
N ALA A 270 24.87 13.19 35.30
CA ALA A 270 25.75 14.34 35.47
C ALA A 270 25.74 14.84 36.93
N ALA A 271 24.60 14.79 37.62
CA ALA A 271 24.48 15.17 39.03
C ALA A 271 25.14 14.18 39.99
N MET A 272 25.28 12.91 39.60
CA MET A 272 26.09 11.95 40.37
C MET A 272 27.60 12.26 40.32
N MET A 273 28.03 13.13 39.40
CA MET A 273 29.41 13.59 39.32
C MET A 273 29.61 14.78 40.25
N GLU A 274 30.56 14.66 41.18
CA GLU A 274 30.89 15.67 42.19
C GLU A 274 29.66 16.19 42.98
N ASP A 275 28.71 15.31 43.30
CA ASP A 275 27.53 15.62 44.11
C ASP A 275 26.69 16.81 43.58
N GLY A 276 26.64 16.96 42.25
CA GLY A 276 25.89 18.03 41.57
C GLY A 276 26.64 19.36 41.50
N GLU A 277 27.90 19.43 41.93
CA GLU A 277 28.77 20.55 41.61
C GLU A 277 29.21 20.48 40.13
N ASN A 278 29.57 21.64 39.55
CA ASN A 278 30.13 21.74 38.19
C ASN A 278 29.28 21.11 37.08
N MET A 279 27.95 21.11 37.21
CA MET A 279 27.02 20.53 36.21
C MET A 279 27.27 21.02 34.77
N GLY A 280 27.68 22.27 34.58
CA GLY A 280 28.02 22.80 33.26
C GLY A 280 29.20 22.10 32.56
N MET A 281 30.05 21.37 33.31
CA MET A 281 31.10 20.49 32.79
C MET A 281 30.61 19.04 32.67
N HIS A 282 29.82 18.56 33.63
CA HIS A 282 29.38 17.16 33.65
C HIS A 282 28.32 16.83 32.60
N VAL A 283 27.42 17.75 32.28
CA VAL A 283 26.42 17.57 31.22
C VAL A 283 27.06 17.24 29.86
N PRO A 284 28.02 18.03 29.33
CA PRO A 284 28.68 17.68 28.08
C PRO A 284 29.56 16.42 28.17
N MET A 285 30.06 16.05 29.36
CA MET A 285 30.79 14.79 29.55
C MET A 285 29.88 13.56 29.46
N VAL A 286 28.70 13.62 30.08
CA VAL A 286 27.70 12.54 29.99
C VAL A 286 27.18 12.43 28.56
N GLY A 287 26.94 13.56 27.92
CA GLY A 287 26.44 13.61 26.54
C GLY A 287 27.47 13.31 25.46
N ASP A 288 28.67 12.80 25.77
CA ASP A 288 29.62 12.27 24.79
C ASP A 288 29.40 10.76 24.63
N ALA A 289 28.86 10.35 23.48
CA ALA A 289 28.44 8.97 23.19
C ALA A 289 27.47 8.36 24.23
N TYR A 290 26.55 9.16 24.78
CA TYR A 290 25.49 8.69 25.67
C TYR A 290 24.57 7.73 24.93
N ALA A 291 24.41 6.49 25.41
CA ALA A 291 23.50 5.51 24.82
C ALA A 291 22.21 5.40 25.65
N GLY A 292 21.15 6.07 25.20
CA GLY A 292 19.83 6.11 25.83
C GLY A 292 18.71 5.46 25.00
N ASP A 293 17.48 5.59 25.49
CA ASP A 293 16.27 5.05 24.85
C ASP A 293 15.91 5.76 23.54
N SER A 294 16.21 7.05 23.42
CA SER A 294 16.05 7.84 22.19
C SER A 294 17.24 7.71 21.23
N GLY A 295 18.33 7.08 21.67
CA GLY A 295 19.46 6.76 20.81
C GLY A 295 20.84 7.05 21.40
N THR A 296 21.85 7.04 20.54
CA THR A 296 23.20 7.47 20.91
C THR A 296 23.39 8.96 20.64
N HIS A 297 23.73 9.72 21.67
CA HIS A 297 23.86 11.18 21.63
C HIS A 297 25.30 11.62 21.82
N THR A 298 25.73 12.60 21.02
CA THR A 298 27.01 13.30 21.18
C THR A 298 26.76 14.79 21.05
N PHE A 299 26.92 15.54 22.14
CA PHE A 299 26.76 16.99 22.11
C PHE A 299 27.90 17.63 21.31
N LEU A 300 27.51 18.47 20.34
CA LEU A 300 28.39 19.33 19.58
C LEU A 300 28.79 20.56 20.40
N ASP A 301 29.83 21.27 19.96
CA ASP A 301 30.35 22.46 20.66
C ASP A 301 29.29 23.57 20.85
N ASN A 302 28.25 23.59 20.02
CA ASN A 302 27.15 24.56 20.10
C ASN A 302 25.96 24.08 20.97
N GLY A 303 26.07 22.91 21.61
CA GLY A 303 25.01 22.32 22.45
C GLY A 303 24.04 21.40 21.70
N ASP A 304 24.17 21.26 20.38
CA ASP A 304 23.29 20.42 19.57
C ASP A 304 23.69 18.94 19.58
N VAL A 305 22.85 18.10 19.00
CA VAL A 305 23.23 16.76 18.54
C VAL A 305 23.17 16.68 17.01
N GLY A 306 24.04 15.86 16.42
CA GLY A 306 24.03 15.60 14.97
C GLY A 306 22.81 14.79 14.49
N GLY A 307 22.11 14.11 15.41
CA GLY A 307 20.96 13.26 15.11
C GLY A 307 21.31 11.98 14.35
N SER A 308 20.30 11.16 14.07
CA SER A 308 20.41 9.91 13.29
C SER A 308 19.80 10.04 11.89
N GLY A 309 19.72 11.28 11.37
CA GLY A 309 18.97 11.60 10.17
C GLY A 309 17.47 11.78 10.43
N TYR A 310 16.70 11.80 9.36
CA TYR A 310 15.24 11.96 9.37
C TYR A 310 14.58 10.81 8.63
N ASP A 311 13.43 10.37 9.10
CA ASP A 311 12.51 9.57 8.31
C ASP A 311 11.68 10.49 7.43
N VAL A 312 11.45 10.06 6.20
CA VAL A 312 10.54 10.71 5.25
C VAL A 312 9.32 9.82 5.17
N CYS A 313 8.20 10.36 5.68
CA CYS A 313 6.97 9.60 5.83
C CYS A 313 5.87 10.18 4.95
N THR A 314 4.98 9.32 4.47
CA THR A 314 3.86 9.69 3.62
C THR A 314 2.54 9.28 4.26
N PHE A 315 1.57 10.20 4.25
CA PHE A 315 0.18 9.88 4.56
C PHE A 315 -0.50 9.28 3.33
N HIS A 316 -1.15 8.13 3.49
CA HIS A 316 -1.91 7.46 2.44
C HIS A 316 -3.37 7.35 2.85
N HIS A 317 -4.27 7.77 1.98
CA HIS A 317 -5.68 7.39 2.05
C HIS A 317 -5.94 6.32 1.00
N VAL A 318 -6.37 5.17 1.47
CA VAL A 318 -6.77 4.07 0.61
C VAL A 318 -8.30 3.94 0.72
N PRO A 319 -9.04 4.24 -0.36
CA PRO A 319 -10.49 4.13 -0.35
C PRO A 319 -10.91 2.75 0.17
N THR A 320 -11.93 2.72 1.04
CA THR A 320 -12.44 1.53 1.76
C THR A 320 -11.55 0.95 2.86
N PHE A 321 -10.24 1.23 2.87
CA PHE A 321 -9.28 0.66 3.84
C PHE A 321 -8.77 1.66 4.87
N GLY A 322 -9.01 2.95 4.67
CA GLY A 322 -8.69 4.01 5.63
C GLY A 322 -7.32 4.63 5.39
N GLU A 323 -6.68 5.04 6.47
CA GLU A 323 -5.58 6.00 6.48
C GLU A 323 -4.33 5.38 7.09
N TYR A 324 -3.19 5.60 6.43
CA TYR A 324 -1.90 4.98 6.77
C TYR A 324 -0.81 6.04 6.80
N PHE A 325 0.13 5.89 7.72
CA PHE A 325 1.29 6.76 7.84
C PHE A 325 2.55 5.90 7.78
N ASN A 326 3.23 5.93 6.63
CA ASN A 326 4.35 5.04 6.34
C ASN A 326 5.65 5.84 6.24
N CYS A 327 6.68 5.39 6.94
CA CYS A 327 8.03 5.96 6.88
C CYS A 327 8.93 4.99 6.10
N ASP A 328 8.76 4.99 4.78
CA ASP A 328 9.43 4.08 3.83
C ASP A 328 10.67 4.70 3.18
N ARG A 329 10.92 5.99 3.43
CA ARG A 329 12.10 6.71 3.01
C ARG A 329 12.80 7.37 4.18
N MET A 330 14.02 7.79 3.94
CA MET A 330 14.95 8.19 4.98
C MET A 330 15.95 9.19 4.41
N TRP A 331 16.46 10.10 5.24
CA TRP A 331 17.49 11.08 4.91
C TRP A 331 18.63 11.03 5.93
N GLU A 332 19.87 11.17 5.48
CA GLU A 332 21.06 11.19 6.34
C GLU A 332 21.97 12.38 6.02
N ALA A 333 22.45 13.05 7.07
CA ALA A 333 23.35 14.19 6.93
C ALA A 333 24.69 13.75 6.29
N GLY A 334 25.01 14.32 5.13
CA GLY A 334 26.23 13.99 4.38
C GLY A 334 26.13 12.71 3.54
N GLY A 335 24.95 12.09 3.45
CA GLY A 335 24.64 11.00 2.52
C GLY A 335 24.20 11.48 1.13
N ASP A 336 23.61 10.58 0.34
CA ASP A 336 23.13 10.84 -1.03
C ASP A 336 21.76 11.56 -1.10
N GLY A 337 21.29 12.16 0.01
CA GLY A 337 19.97 12.79 0.13
C GLY A 337 18.90 11.82 0.65
N VAL A 338 17.69 11.87 0.08
CA VAL A 338 16.59 10.94 0.43
C VAL A 338 16.77 9.60 -0.27
N SER A 339 16.70 8.52 0.49
CA SER A 339 16.79 7.13 0.02
C SER A 339 15.72 6.25 0.66
N ASP A 340 15.54 5.02 0.15
CA ASP A 340 14.67 4.04 0.79
C ASP A 340 15.15 3.72 2.21
N ALA A 341 14.21 3.60 3.14
CA ALA A 341 14.50 3.16 4.50
C ALA A 341 14.84 1.66 4.51
N PRO A 342 15.87 1.22 5.26
CA PRO A 342 16.14 -0.21 5.44
C PRO A 342 14.93 -0.92 6.05
N TRP A 343 14.43 -1.94 5.36
CA TRP A 343 13.35 -2.77 5.86
C TRP A 343 13.83 -3.66 7.01
N ASN A 344 13.28 -3.43 8.20
CA ASN A 344 13.61 -4.19 9.43
C ASN A 344 12.45 -5.08 9.91
N GLY A 345 11.30 -5.06 9.21
CA GLY A 345 10.12 -5.84 9.55
C GLY A 345 10.10 -7.26 8.95
N ALA A 346 8.94 -7.90 8.98
CA ALA A 346 8.74 -9.22 8.41
C ALA A 346 8.42 -9.13 6.92
N THR A 347 9.23 -9.79 6.08
CA THR A 347 8.91 -9.96 4.64
C THR A 347 8.16 -11.27 4.42
N ILE A 348 6.95 -11.19 3.84
CA ILE A 348 6.14 -12.34 3.44
C ILE A 348 6.22 -12.51 1.93
N LYS A 349 6.62 -13.70 1.49
CA LYS A 349 6.68 -14.03 0.05
C LYS A 349 5.38 -14.64 -0.44
N ILE A 350 4.87 -14.15 -1.55
CA ILE A 350 3.71 -14.67 -2.27
C ILE A 350 4.23 -15.24 -3.58
N GLY A 351 3.94 -16.51 -3.86
CA GLY A 351 4.27 -17.09 -5.15
C GLY A 351 3.26 -16.66 -6.20
N PHE A 352 3.70 -16.37 -7.42
CA PHE A 352 2.82 -16.08 -8.55
C PHE A 352 3.19 -16.99 -9.72
N LEU A 353 2.33 -17.97 -10.00
CA LEU A 353 2.43 -18.85 -11.17
C LEU A 353 1.85 -18.10 -12.37
N ASN A 354 2.73 -17.46 -13.12
CA ASN A 354 2.38 -16.73 -14.34
C ASN A 354 2.49 -17.66 -15.54
N ASP A 355 1.50 -17.68 -16.42
CA ASP A 355 1.58 -18.39 -17.70
C ASP A 355 2.37 -17.53 -18.70
N ALA A 356 3.65 -17.29 -18.39
CA ALA A 356 4.53 -16.38 -19.13
C ALA A 356 4.98 -16.95 -20.48
N THR A 357 4.88 -18.27 -20.64
CA THR A 357 5.01 -18.97 -21.92
C THR A 357 3.78 -19.86 -22.17
N GLY A 358 3.65 -20.40 -23.39
CA GLY A 358 2.51 -21.21 -23.79
C GLY A 358 1.47 -20.43 -24.61
N PRO A 359 0.28 -21.01 -24.85
CA PRO A 359 -0.70 -20.47 -25.79
C PRO A 359 -1.33 -19.14 -25.33
N ILE A 360 -1.30 -18.84 -24.03
CA ILE A 360 -1.91 -17.64 -23.45
C ILE A 360 -0.88 -16.60 -22.99
N ALA A 361 0.38 -16.73 -23.40
CA ALA A 361 1.48 -15.86 -22.96
C ALA A 361 1.26 -14.37 -23.29
N VAL A 362 0.39 -14.07 -24.26
CA VAL A 362 -0.01 -12.70 -24.61
C VAL A 362 -0.65 -11.95 -23.43
N TYR A 363 -1.27 -12.65 -22.47
CA TYR A 363 -1.92 -12.04 -21.31
C TYR A 363 -0.98 -11.86 -20.10
N ALA A 364 0.22 -12.45 -20.14
CA ALA A 364 1.13 -12.54 -19.00
C ALA A 364 1.53 -11.17 -18.42
N ASP A 365 1.77 -10.18 -19.28
CA ASP A 365 2.12 -8.83 -18.85
C ASP A 365 0.97 -8.14 -18.09
N GLY A 366 -0.28 -8.41 -18.50
CA GLY A 366 -1.48 -7.93 -17.82
C GLY A 366 -1.63 -8.53 -16.42
N PHE A 367 -1.37 -9.84 -16.27
CA PHE A 367 -1.36 -10.50 -14.96
C PHE A 367 -0.27 -9.93 -14.03
N VAL A 368 0.94 -9.73 -14.55
CA VAL A 368 2.04 -9.12 -13.79
C VAL A 368 1.68 -7.70 -13.36
N ALA A 369 1.14 -6.88 -14.28
CA ALA A 369 0.70 -5.53 -13.98
C ALA A 369 -0.33 -5.49 -12.84
N ALA A 370 -1.38 -6.32 -12.92
CA ALA A 370 -2.39 -6.44 -11.87
C ALA A 370 -1.77 -6.83 -10.52
N SER A 371 -0.91 -7.85 -10.51
CA SER A 371 -0.26 -8.33 -9.30
C SER A 371 0.63 -7.27 -8.62
N GLN A 372 1.30 -6.42 -9.40
CA GLN A 372 2.14 -5.34 -8.89
C GLN A 372 1.32 -4.16 -8.35
N ILE A 373 0.19 -3.84 -8.99
CA ILE A 373 -0.77 -2.86 -8.45
C ILE A 373 -1.23 -3.31 -7.06
N THR A 374 -1.61 -4.58 -6.91
CA THR A 374 -2.01 -5.13 -5.61
C THR A 374 -0.86 -5.18 -4.61
N LEU A 375 0.36 -5.49 -5.05
CA LEU A 375 1.53 -5.53 -4.18
C LEU A 375 1.81 -4.16 -3.55
N GLY A 376 1.72 -3.09 -4.35
CA GLY A 376 1.84 -1.72 -3.86
C GLY A 376 0.78 -1.39 -2.82
N LEU A 377 -0.49 -1.72 -3.11
CA LEU A 377 -1.59 -1.56 -2.17
C LEU A 377 -1.35 -2.34 -0.87
N ALA A 378 -1.03 -3.63 -0.94
CA ALA A 378 -0.82 -4.48 0.22
C ALA A 378 0.34 -3.97 1.10
N ASN A 379 1.43 -3.51 0.48
CA ASN A 379 2.55 -2.90 1.19
C ASN A 379 2.16 -1.60 1.87
N THR A 380 1.43 -0.70 1.19
CA THR A 380 0.92 0.53 1.83
C THR A 380 0.11 0.24 3.08
N LEU A 381 -0.74 -0.79 3.04
CA LEU A 381 -1.63 -1.15 4.16
C LEU A 381 -0.90 -1.84 5.32
N ALA A 382 0.20 -2.54 5.05
CA ALA A 382 0.89 -3.38 6.04
C ALA A 382 2.21 -2.80 6.58
N TYR A 383 2.78 -1.79 5.90
CA TYR A 383 4.12 -1.27 6.20
C TYR A 383 4.26 -0.75 7.64
N SER A 384 3.34 0.11 8.09
CA SER A 384 3.33 0.65 9.46
C SER A 384 3.14 -0.41 10.54
N GLN A 385 2.66 -1.60 10.16
CA GLN A 385 2.48 -2.76 11.02
C GLN A 385 3.70 -3.71 11.00
N GLY A 386 4.81 -3.29 10.38
CA GLY A 386 6.05 -4.06 10.31
C GLY A 386 5.98 -5.27 9.39
N VAL A 387 5.08 -5.27 8.39
CA VAL A 387 4.98 -6.31 7.37
C VAL A 387 5.14 -5.72 5.96
N GLN A 388 5.94 -6.40 5.14
CA GLN A 388 6.09 -6.12 3.70
C GLN A 388 5.90 -7.42 2.94
N PHE A 389 5.32 -7.34 1.76
CA PHE A 389 5.11 -8.43 0.83
C PHE A 389 6.10 -8.35 -0.34
N GLU A 390 6.49 -9.52 -0.84
CA GLU A 390 7.30 -9.72 -2.03
C GLU A 390 6.60 -10.76 -2.92
N ILE A 391 6.54 -10.53 -4.24
CA ILE A 391 6.07 -11.53 -5.18
C ILE A 391 7.25 -12.30 -5.78
N VAL A 392 7.20 -13.62 -5.69
CA VAL A 392 8.12 -14.54 -6.38
C VAL A 392 7.41 -15.11 -7.59
N TYR A 393 7.83 -14.69 -8.79
CA TYR A 393 7.26 -15.19 -10.04
C TYR A 393 7.88 -16.52 -10.46
N ALA A 394 7.05 -17.41 -10.99
CA ALA A 394 7.49 -18.62 -11.68
C ALA A 394 6.59 -18.89 -12.89
N ASP A 395 7.18 -19.37 -13.98
CA ASP A 395 6.47 -19.63 -15.23
C ASP A 395 5.80 -21.02 -15.21
N SER A 396 4.48 -21.08 -15.30
CA SER A 396 3.73 -22.33 -15.43
C SER A 396 3.73 -22.88 -16.86
N GLY A 397 4.01 -22.04 -17.86
CA GLY A 397 3.98 -22.41 -19.27
C GLY A 397 2.60 -22.88 -19.78
N CYS A 398 1.52 -22.61 -19.03
CA CYS A 398 0.20 -23.23 -19.22
C CYS A 398 0.24 -24.78 -19.22
N ASP A 399 1.31 -25.40 -18.71
CA ASP A 399 1.54 -26.85 -18.76
C ASP A 399 1.61 -27.46 -17.35
N GLY A 400 0.97 -28.62 -17.15
CA GLY A 400 0.92 -29.27 -15.84
C GLY A 400 2.29 -29.73 -15.30
N THR A 401 3.20 -30.16 -16.17
CA THR A 401 4.53 -30.64 -15.75
C THR A 401 5.45 -29.47 -15.40
N MET A 402 5.43 -28.43 -16.24
CA MET A 402 6.18 -27.20 -16.01
C MET A 402 5.65 -26.47 -14.76
N ALA A 403 4.33 -26.36 -14.59
CA ALA A 403 3.72 -25.77 -13.41
C ALA A 403 4.08 -26.53 -12.11
N ALA A 404 4.20 -27.86 -12.14
CA ALA A 404 4.67 -28.62 -10.98
C ALA A 404 6.13 -28.27 -10.62
N ALA A 405 7.02 -28.12 -11.61
CA ALA A 405 8.41 -27.71 -11.38
C ALA A 405 8.51 -26.26 -10.89
N ALA A 406 7.70 -25.36 -11.46
CA ALA A 406 7.57 -23.97 -11.03
C ALA A 406 7.06 -23.88 -9.58
N ALA A 407 6.03 -24.65 -9.24
CA ALA A 407 5.51 -24.75 -7.88
C ALA A 407 6.59 -25.21 -6.89
N GLN A 408 7.41 -26.21 -7.24
CA GLN A 408 8.52 -26.63 -6.39
C GLN A 408 9.53 -25.49 -6.15
N THR A 409 9.81 -24.69 -7.18
CA THR A 409 10.69 -23.51 -7.05
C THR A 409 10.10 -22.49 -6.07
N LEU A 410 8.78 -22.29 -6.08
CA LEU A 410 8.09 -21.41 -5.13
C LEU A 410 8.10 -21.97 -3.71
N VAL A 411 7.90 -23.29 -3.54
CA VAL A 411 8.06 -23.96 -2.23
C VAL A 411 9.46 -23.73 -1.68
N ASP A 412 10.49 -23.94 -2.50
CA ASP A 412 11.90 -23.76 -2.12
C ASP A 412 12.23 -22.29 -1.79
N ALA A 413 11.53 -21.34 -2.42
CA ALA A 413 11.64 -19.91 -2.12
C ALA A 413 10.96 -19.50 -0.79
N GLY A 414 10.20 -20.41 -0.16
CA GLY A 414 9.55 -20.19 1.13
C GLY A 414 8.30 -19.32 1.05
N VAL A 415 7.53 -19.40 -0.04
CA VAL A 415 6.29 -18.62 -0.19
C VAL A 415 5.22 -19.06 0.82
N TRP A 416 4.40 -18.10 1.27
CA TRP A 416 3.31 -18.37 2.20
C TRP A 416 2.12 -19.03 1.50
N GLY A 417 1.74 -18.52 0.34
CA GLY A 417 0.68 -18.97 -0.55
C GLY A 417 1.07 -18.73 -2.01
N VAL A 418 0.36 -19.36 -2.94
CA VAL A 418 0.59 -19.19 -4.39
C VAL A 418 -0.66 -18.68 -5.07
N VAL A 419 -0.49 -17.66 -5.91
CA VAL A 419 -1.50 -17.14 -6.82
C VAL A 419 -1.29 -17.74 -8.20
N GLY A 420 -2.39 -18.13 -8.87
CA GLY A 420 -2.35 -18.79 -10.17
C GLY A 420 -2.43 -20.32 -10.08
N ALA A 421 -2.17 -21.07 -11.16
CA ALA A 421 -1.95 -20.56 -12.52
C ALA A 421 -3.27 -20.09 -13.16
N ALA A 422 -3.21 -19.53 -14.37
CA ALA A 422 -4.41 -19.26 -15.16
C ALA A 422 -4.95 -20.53 -15.79
N CYS A 423 -4.10 -21.33 -16.43
CA CYS A 423 -4.53 -22.55 -17.10
C CYS A 423 -4.92 -23.66 -16.11
N SER A 424 -6.09 -24.28 -16.33
CA SER A 424 -6.60 -25.31 -15.42
C SER A 424 -5.66 -26.51 -15.27
N GLY A 425 -5.04 -26.98 -16.36
CA GLY A 425 -4.06 -28.08 -16.31
C GLY A 425 -2.79 -27.72 -15.54
N ALA A 426 -2.30 -26.49 -15.70
CA ALA A 426 -1.17 -25.96 -14.92
C ALA A 426 -1.52 -25.90 -13.43
N SER A 427 -2.70 -25.40 -13.07
CA SER A 427 -3.18 -25.36 -11.69
C SER A 427 -3.27 -26.74 -11.05
N MET A 428 -3.77 -27.75 -11.77
CA MET A 428 -3.81 -29.13 -11.30
C MET A 428 -2.40 -29.69 -11.04
N GLY A 429 -1.46 -29.45 -11.96
CA GLY A 429 -0.06 -29.87 -11.82
C GLY A 429 0.65 -29.21 -10.64
N ALA A 430 0.45 -27.90 -10.46
CA ALA A 430 0.99 -27.14 -9.34
C ALA A 430 0.41 -27.59 -7.99
N ASN A 431 -0.91 -27.81 -7.91
CA ASN A 431 -1.58 -28.17 -6.66
C ASN A 431 -1.02 -29.46 -6.03
N ALA A 432 -0.64 -30.44 -6.86
CA ALA A 432 -0.03 -31.69 -6.39
C ALA A 432 1.25 -31.46 -5.56
N ILE A 433 2.02 -30.40 -5.88
CA ILE A 433 3.24 -30.02 -5.15
C ILE A 433 2.89 -29.11 -3.97
N LEU A 434 2.06 -28.10 -4.19
CA LEU A 434 1.74 -27.07 -3.18
C LEU A 434 0.96 -27.65 -2.00
N SER A 435 -0.06 -28.47 -2.27
CA SER A 435 -0.87 -29.08 -1.21
C SER A 435 -0.07 -30.06 -0.35
N ALA A 436 0.87 -30.80 -0.94
CA ALA A 436 1.79 -31.66 -0.21
C ALA A 436 2.72 -30.86 0.72
N ALA A 437 3.01 -29.60 0.38
CA ALA A 437 3.76 -28.65 1.20
C ALA A 437 2.88 -27.84 2.19
N GLY A 438 1.55 -28.03 2.17
CA GLY A 438 0.63 -27.23 2.99
C GLY A 438 0.58 -25.75 2.60
N ILE A 439 0.75 -25.45 1.31
CA ILE A 439 0.70 -24.10 0.75
C ILE A 439 -0.59 -23.98 -0.06
N PRO A 440 -1.51 -23.05 0.30
CA PRO A 440 -2.73 -22.85 -0.45
C PRO A 440 -2.45 -22.20 -1.81
N GLN A 441 -3.31 -22.52 -2.78
CA GLN A 441 -3.27 -22.00 -4.13
C GLN A 441 -4.56 -21.23 -4.43
N VAL A 442 -4.46 -19.97 -4.84
CA VAL A 442 -5.60 -19.12 -5.24
C VAL A 442 -5.47 -18.78 -6.72
N SER A 443 -6.23 -19.47 -7.57
CA SER A 443 -6.24 -19.21 -9.01
C SER A 443 -7.14 -18.01 -9.36
N TYR A 444 -6.65 -17.21 -10.30
CA TYR A 444 -7.39 -16.09 -10.88
C TYR A 444 -8.12 -16.42 -12.19
N ALA A 445 -7.91 -17.60 -12.79
CA ALA A 445 -8.51 -17.93 -14.09
C ALA A 445 -8.72 -19.43 -14.38
N SER A 446 -8.40 -20.35 -13.47
CA SER A 446 -8.61 -21.78 -13.70
C SER A 446 -10.05 -22.20 -13.46
N THR A 447 -10.80 -22.39 -14.55
CA THR A 447 -12.25 -22.59 -14.54
C THR A 447 -12.72 -24.06 -14.59
N SER A 448 -11.85 -25.01 -14.92
CA SER A 448 -12.24 -26.43 -15.12
C SER A 448 -13.06 -27.00 -13.96
N PRO A 449 -14.14 -27.77 -14.22
CA PRO A 449 -14.96 -28.37 -13.17
C PRO A 449 -14.22 -29.35 -12.27
N ALA A 450 -13.14 -29.97 -12.78
CA ALA A 450 -12.38 -30.95 -12.02
C ALA A 450 -11.70 -30.34 -10.78
N LEU A 451 -11.33 -29.06 -10.83
CA LEU A 451 -10.72 -28.35 -9.70
C LEU A 451 -11.68 -28.17 -8.50
N SER A 452 -12.99 -28.36 -8.70
CA SER A 452 -13.99 -28.33 -7.61
C SER A 452 -13.91 -29.52 -6.65
N ASP A 453 -13.16 -30.58 -6.98
CA ASP A 453 -12.95 -31.72 -6.08
C ASP A 453 -11.85 -31.39 -5.05
N ALA A 454 -12.26 -30.89 -3.89
CA ALA A 454 -11.36 -30.56 -2.78
C ALA A 454 -10.63 -31.78 -2.16
N THR A 455 -11.01 -33.02 -2.52
CA THR A 455 -10.25 -34.21 -2.13
C THR A 455 -9.10 -34.45 -3.08
N ALA A 456 -9.31 -34.22 -4.39
CA ALA A 456 -8.28 -34.34 -5.41
C ALA A 456 -7.33 -33.12 -5.40
N TYR A 457 -7.88 -31.92 -5.13
CA TYR A 457 -7.16 -30.65 -5.12
C TYR A 457 -7.33 -29.91 -3.79
N PRO A 458 -6.77 -30.45 -2.68
CA PRO A 458 -6.86 -29.80 -1.38
C PRO A 458 -6.17 -28.44 -1.40
N SER A 459 -6.71 -27.49 -0.62
CA SER A 459 -6.22 -26.12 -0.49
C SER A 459 -6.15 -25.34 -1.82
N PHE A 460 -6.93 -25.75 -2.82
CA PHE A 460 -7.18 -24.98 -4.03
C PHE A 460 -8.38 -24.05 -3.82
N TYR A 461 -8.23 -22.81 -4.24
CA TYR A 461 -9.24 -21.76 -4.24
C TYR A 461 -9.22 -21.07 -5.59
N ARG A 462 -10.35 -20.49 -6.00
CA ARG A 462 -10.40 -19.64 -7.19
C ARG A 462 -11.37 -18.49 -7.04
N VAL A 463 -11.02 -17.35 -7.63
CA VAL A 463 -11.87 -16.15 -7.64
C VAL A 463 -12.75 -16.06 -8.89
N VAL A 464 -12.62 -17.03 -9.81
CA VAL A 464 -13.50 -17.21 -10.97
C VAL A 464 -14.49 -18.35 -10.73
N PRO A 465 -15.72 -18.28 -11.28
CA PRO A 465 -16.68 -19.37 -11.17
C PRO A 465 -16.25 -20.61 -11.98
N SER A 466 -16.86 -21.74 -11.64
CA SER A 466 -16.65 -23.02 -12.33
C SER A 466 -17.26 -23.03 -13.74
N ASP A 467 -16.57 -23.63 -14.69
CA ASP A 467 -17.09 -24.01 -16.00
C ASP A 467 -18.32 -24.93 -15.91
N ALA A 468 -18.47 -25.67 -14.81
CA ALA A 468 -19.66 -26.48 -14.56
C ALA A 468 -20.93 -25.62 -14.61
N PHE A 469 -20.79 -24.36 -14.18
CA PHE A 469 -21.85 -23.39 -14.20
C PHE A 469 -21.91 -22.68 -15.56
N GLN A 470 -20.77 -22.22 -16.10
CA GLN A 470 -20.75 -21.54 -17.41
C GLN A 470 -21.30 -22.41 -18.55
N GLY A 471 -21.04 -23.71 -18.55
CA GLY A 471 -21.60 -24.65 -19.55
C GLY A 471 -23.13 -24.63 -19.56
N SER A 472 -23.77 -24.52 -18.40
CA SER A 472 -25.23 -24.38 -18.29
C SER A 472 -25.73 -23.01 -18.79
N VAL A 473 -24.97 -21.95 -18.53
CA VAL A 473 -25.28 -20.59 -19.00
C VAL A 473 -25.27 -20.52 -20.52
N VAL A 474 -24.24 -21.07 -21.17
CA VAL A 474 -24.17 -21.07 -22.64
C VAL A 474 -25.30 -21.92 -23.24
N ALA A 475 -25.63 -23.06 -22.63
CA ALA A 475 -26.76 -23.88 -23.06
C ALA A 475 -28.10 -23.11 -22.96
N ASP A 476 -28.32 -22.36 -21.87
CA ASP A 476 -29.48 -21.49 -21.70
C ASP A 476 -29.54 -20.40 -22.78
N VAL A 477 -28.42 -19.73 -23.04
CA VAL A 477 -28.30 -18.68 -24.06
C VAL A 477 -28.62 -19.22 -25.45
N MET A 478 -27.98 -20.31 -25.86
CA MET A 478 -28.22 -20.94 -27.16
C MET A 478 -29.66 -21.43 -27.29
N THR A 479 -30.25 -21.99 -26.23
CA THR A 479 -31.65 -22.42 -26.21
C THR A 479 -32.61 -21.23 -26.35
N ALA A 480 -32.35 -20.13 -25.65
CA ALA A 480 -33.16 -18.91 -25.73
C ALA A 480 -33.09 -18.26 -27.12
N ASP A 481 -31.94 -18.36 -27.77
CA ASP A 481 -31.72 -17.91 -29.15
C ASP A 481 -32.23 -18.90 -30.20
N MET A 482 -32.91 -19.97 -29.77
CA MET A 482 -33.47 -21.04 -30.60
C MET A 482 -32.41 -21.74 -31.47
N GLN A 483 -31.18 -21.84 -30.97
CA GLN A 483 -30.12 -22.58 -31.63
C GLN A 483 -30.26 -24.07 -31.35
N ASP A 484 -30.15 -24.85 -32.40
CA ASP A 484 -30.10 -26.31 -32.38
C ASP A 484 -28.98 -26.82 -33.29
N ASN A 485 -28.81 -28.14 -33.29
CA ASN A 485 -27.87 -28.85 -34.16
C ASN A 485 -26.46 -28.22 -34.10
N VAL A 486 -25.98 -28.11 -32.86
CA VAL A 486 -24.76 -27.46 -32.40
C VAL A 486 -23.54 -28.36 -32.64
N ALA A 487 -22.53 -27.84 -33.32
CA ALA A 487 -21.19 -28.41 -33.31
C ALA A 487 -20.40 -27.91 -32.09
N VAL A 488 -20.03 -28.80 -31.18
CA VAL A 488 -19.19 -28.46 -30.03
C VAL A 488 -17.73 -28.73 -30.41
N ILE A 489 -16.95 -27.67 -30.56
CA ILE A 489 -15.53 -27.75 -30.92
C ILE A 489 -14.72 -27.31 -29.71
N HIS A 490 -13.82 -28.18 -29.24
CA HIS A 490 -13.13 -27.92 -27.98
C HIS A 490 -11.68 -28.39 -27.98
N MET A 491 -10.84 -27.70 -27.22
CA MET A 491 -9.51 -28.20 -26.90
C MET A 491 -9.58 -29.50 -26.08
N THR A 492 -8.62 -30.40 -26.29
CA THR A 492 -8.48 -31.66 -25.54
C THR A 492 -7.64 -31.49 -24.26
N ASN A 493 -7.66 -30.30 -23.65
CA ASN A 493 -7.06 -30.02 -22.35
C ASN A 493 -8.12 -29.97 -21.23
N ALA A 494 -7.67 -29.78 -19.98
CA ALA A 494 -8.53 -29.82 -18.79
C ALA A 494 -9.62 -28.73 -18.76
N TYR A 495 -9.34 -27.56 -19.33
CA TYR A 495 -10.31 -26.48 -19.52
C TYR A 495 -11.31 -26.88 -20.60
N GLY A 496 -10.82 -27.12 -21.82
CA GLY A 496 -11.68 -27.29 -22.98
C GLY A 496 -12.60 -28.50 -22.91
N SER A 497 -12.06 -29.64 -22.47
CA SER A 497 -12.87 -30.86 -22.31
C SER A 497 -13.88 -30.72 -21.16
N GLY A 498 -13.48 -30.10 -20.05
CA GLY A 498 -14.33 -29.92 -18.87
C GLY A 498 -15.54 -29.03 -19.17
N LEU A 499 -15.33 -27.90 -19.85
CA LEU A 499 -16.41 -26.99 -20.22
C LEU A 499 -17.29 -27.56 -21.33
N ALA A 500 -16.70 -28.23 -22.33
CA ALA A 500 -17.48 -28.91 -23.38
C ALA A 500 -18.41 -29.97 -22.80
N ASP A 501 -17.92 -30.80 -21.88
CA ASP A 501 -18.74 -31.83 -21.22
C ASP A 501 -19.83 -31.20 -20.34
N ALA A 502 -19.55 -30.08 -19.66
CA ALA A 502 -20.54 -29.35 -18.88
C ALA A 502 -21.65 -28.75 -19.77
N PHE A 503 -21.28 -28.18 -20.92
CA PHE A 503 -22.22 -27.67 -21.92
C PHE A 503 -23.09 -28.79 -22.49
N VAL A 504 -22.46 -29.87 -23.00
CA VAL A 504 -23.18 -31.03 -23.58
C VAL A 504 -24.10 -31.69 -22.55
N GLY A 505 -23.69 -31.74 -21.28
CA GLY A 505 -24.53 -32.24 -20.19
C GLY A 505 -25.72 -31.34 -19.84
N SER A 506 -25.66 -30.06 -20.18
CA SER A 506 -26.70 -29.06 -19.90
C SER A 506 -27.64 -28.82 -21.08
N MET A 507 -27.16 -29.00 -22.31
CA MET A 507 -27.95 -28.86 -23.53
C MET A 507 -28.81 -30.11 -23.77
N ASP A 508 -29.97 -29.95 -24.44
CA ASP A 508 -30.72 -31.12 -24.91
C ASP A 508 -29.85 -31.91 -25.90
N ALA A 509 -29.64 -33.20 -25.64
CA ALA A 509 -28.85 -34.08 -26.51
C ALA A 509 -29.37 -34.12 -27.95
N ALA A 510 -30.66 -33.84 -28.18
CA ALA A 510 -31.23 -33.73 -29.53
C ALA A 510 -30.76 -32.48 -30.29
N HIS A 511 -30.21 -31.49 -29.59
CA HIS A 511 -29.64 -30.28 -30.17
C HIS A 511 -28.13 -30.38 -30.43
N ILE A 512 -27.45 -31.45 -30.00
CA ILE A 512 -26.04 -31.66 -30.32
C ILE A 512 -25.90 -32.33 -31.69
N CYS A 513 -25.25 -31.63 -32.63
CA CYS A 513 -24.90 -32.18 -33.94
C CYS A 513 -23.70 -33.12 -33.81
N THR A 514 -22.62 -32.59 -33.22
CA THR A 514 -21.33 -33.28 -33.12
C THR A 514 -20.47 -32.67 -32.03
N GLN A 515 -19.51 -33.44 -31.52
CA GLN A 515 -18.51 -32.99 -30.55
C GLN A 515 -17.13 -33.39 -31.07
N ILE A 516 -16.27 -32.41 -31.32
CA ILE A 516 -14.97 -32.61 -31.96
C ILE A 516 -13.89 -31.96 -31.09
N GLY A 517 -12.97 -32.79 -30.60
CA GLY A 517 -11.80 -32.35 -29.86
C GLY A 517 -10.62 -32.04 -30.78
N TYR A 518 -9.80 -31.06 -30.42
CA TYR A 518 -8.51 -30.79 -31.05
C TYR A 518 -7.40 -30.57 -30.00
N GLU A 519 -6.18 -30.96 -30.35
CA GLU A 519 -5.02 -30.79 -29.48
C GLU A 519 -4.61 -29.32 -29.40
N GLU A 520 -4.18 -28.86 -28.23
CA GLU A 520 -3.76 -27.46 -27.98
C GLU A 520 -2.61 -26.99 -28.90
N THR A 521 -1.83 -27.92 -29.46
CA THR A 521 -0.78 -27.60 -30.44
C THR A 521 -1.27 -27.61 -31.90
N ALA A 522 -2.57 -27.73 -32.14
CA ALA A 522 -3.12 -27.76 -33.48
C ALA A 522 -2.94 -26.40 -34.17
N THR A 523 -2.54 -26.42 -35.44
CA THR A 523 -2.39 -25.22 -36.27
C THR A 523 -3.18 -25.32 -37.57
N ASP A 524 -3.94 -26.40 -37.75
CA ASP A 524 -4.74 -26.70 -38.93
C ASP A 524 -6.10 -27.22 -38.47
N PHE A 525 -7.13 -26.45 -38.76
CA PHE A 525 -8.51 -26.74 -38.37
C PHE A 525 -9.38 -27.22 -39.54
N THR A 526 -8.79 -27.40 -40.74
CA THR A 526 -9.55 -27.70 -41.97
C THR A 526 -10.37 -28.97 -41.84
N SER A 527 -9.83 -30.05 -41.25
CA SER A 527 -10.60 -31.29 -41.09
C SER A 527 -11.72 -31.18 -40.06
N ILE A 528 -11.51 -30.39 -39.00
CA ILE A 528 -12.51 -30.17 -37.95
C ILE A 528 -13.71 -29.45 -38.55
N VAL A 529 -13.47 -28.33 -39.22
CA VAL A 529 -14.51 -27.55 -39.89
C VAL A 529 -15.17 -28.34 -41.02
N SER A 530 -14.40 -29.15 -41.78
CA SER A 530 -14.98 -29.99 -42.83
C SER A 530 -15.99 -31.00 -42.26
N THR A 531 -15.74 -31.56 -41.07
CA THR A 531 -16.72 -32.42 -40.41
C THR A 531 -17.97 -31.63 -40.05
N VAL A 532 -17.84 -30.46 -39.41
CA VAL A 532 -18.96 -29.58 -39.03
C VAL A 532 -19.86 -29.25 -40.22
N VAL A 533 -19.27 -28.84 -41.35
CA VAL A 533 -20.01 -28.53 -42.58
C VAL A 533 -20.63 -29.80 -43.19
N SER A 534 -19.91 -30.93 -43.19
CA SER A 534 -20.40 -32.17 -43.80
C SER A 534 -21.55 -32.84 -43.04
N GLU A 535 -21.56 -32.69 -41.71
CA GLU A 535 -22.64 -33.18 -40.84
C GLU A 535 -23.85 -32.25 -40.85
N GLY A 536 -23.70 -31.06 -41.45
CA GLY A 536 -24.78 -30.10 -41.64
C GLY A 536 -25.17 -29.40 -40.34
N CYS A 537 -24.21 -29.20 -39.43
CA CYS A 537 -24.44 -28.45 -38.20
C CYS A 537 -24.87 -27.00 -38.52
N THR A 538 -25.77 -26.42 -37.72
CA THR A 538 -26.39 -25.10 -37.97
C THR A 538 -25.98 -24.04 -36.98
N SER A 539 -25.30 -24.43 -35.91
CA SER A 539 -24.64 -23.54 -34.95
C SER A 539 -23.35 -24.20 -34.44
N ALA A 540 -22.44 -23.42 -33.89
CA ALA A 540 -21.20 -23.90 -33.31
C ALA A 540 -21.00 -23.32 -31.91
N MET A 541 -20.48 -24.13 -31.00
CA MET A 541 -19.99 -23.73 -29.68
C MET A 541 -18.49 -23.97 -29.63
N LEU A 542 -17.72 -22.88 -29.47
CA LEU A 542 -16.28 -22.89 -29.41
C LEU A 542 -15.80 -22.84 -27.96
N VAL A 543 -15.08 -23.87 -27.54
CA VAL A 543 -14.35 -23.91 -26.27
C VAL A 543 -12.86 -23.91 -26.60
N SER A 544 -12.33 -22.70 -26.76
CA SER A 544 -11.06 -22.43 -27.42
C SER A 544 -10.37 -21.25 -26.74
N TYR A 545 -9.05 -21.13 -26.87
CA TYR A 545 -8.37 -19.87 -26.64
C TYR A 545 -8.49 -18.95 -27.87
N ALA A 546 -8.27 -17.65 -27.67
CA ALA A 546 -8.47 -16.60 -28.67
C ALA A 546 -7.82 -16.91 -30.02
N ALA A 547 -6.53 -17.26 -30.04
CA ALA A 547 -5.80 -17.54 -31.29
C ALA A 547 -6.42 -18.72 -32.08
N ASP A 548 -6.75 -19.82 -31.40
CA ASP A 548 -7.37 -20.99 -32.03
C ASP A 548 -8.82 -20.71 -32.43
N GLY A 549 -9.53 -19.90 -31.62
CA GLY A 549 -10.91 -19.49 -31.88
C GLY A 549 -11.01 -18.64 -33.14
N ALA A 550 -10.09 -17.70 -33.29
CA ALA A 550 -9.92 -16.89 -34.49
C ALA A 550 -9.69 -17.77 -35.73
N ALA A 551 -8.73 -18.69 -35.66
CA ALA A 551 -8.41 -19.60 -36.76
C ALA A 551 -9.59 -20.52 -37.13
N LEU A 552 -10.36 -20.99 -36.12
CA LEU A 552 -11.58 -21.75 -36.34
C LEU A 552 -12.66 -20.93 -37.04
N ILE A 553 -12.89 -19.69 -36.62
CA ILE A 553 -13.87 -18.78 -37.24
C ILE A 553 -13.49 -18.50 -38.71
N GLU A 554 -12.21 -18.22 -38.98
CA GLU A 554 -11.72 -18.02 -40.35
C GLU A 554 -11.90 -19.27 -41.21
N GLU A 555 -11.53 -20.43 -40.69
CA GLU A 555 -11.65 -21.68 -41.43
C GLU A 555 -13.13 -22.04 -41.67
N MET A 556 -14.02 -21.78 -40.71
CA MET A 556 -15.47 -21.90 -40.87
C MET A 556 -15.99 -21.04 -42.02
N ALA A 557 -15.58 -19.76 -42.08
CA ALA A 557 -15.95 -18.87 -43.16
C ALA A 557 -15.39 -19.33 -44.52
N LEU A 558 -14.13 -19.77 -44.56
CA LEU A 558 -13.47 -20.31 -45.77
C LEU A 558 -14.20 -21.53 -46.34
N GLN A 559 -14.74 -22.39 -45.48
CA GLN A 559 -15.51 -23.57 -45.90
C GLN A 559 -17.01 -23.31 -46.08
N GLY A 560 -17.45 -22.05 -45.91
CA GLY A 560 -18.82 -21.63 -46.17
C GLY A 560 -19.82 -22.00 -45.07
N PHE A 561 -19.38 -22.16 -43.82
CA PHE A 561 -20.27 -22.24 -42.67
C PHE A 561 -20.98 -20.89 -42.47
N THR A 562 -22.30 -20.93 -42.31
CA THR A 562 -23.15 -19.73 -42.13
C THR A 562 -24.00 -19.81 -40.86
N GLY A 563 -23.69 -20.77 -39.97
CA GLY A 563 -24.40 -20.94 -38.72
C GLY A 563 -23.99 -19.91 -37.67
N ALA A 564 -24.78 -19.80 -36.61
CA ALA A 564 -24.41 -18.93 -35.49
C ALA A 564 -23.22 -19.52 -34.73
N ILE A 565 -22.29 -18.67 -34.30
CA ILE A 565 -21.10 -19.07 -33.56
C ILE A 565 -21.21 -18.52 -32.14
N TYR A 566 -21.11 -19.44 -31.19
CA TYR A 566 -21.08 -19.16 -29.76
C TYR A 566 -19.73 -19.56 -29.19
N GLY A 567 -19.35 -18.95 -28.06
CA GLY A 567 -18.17 -19.34 -27.33
C GLY A 567 -18.25 -19.10 -25.83
N ALA A 568 -17.19 -19.55 -25.17
CA ALA A 568 -16.98 -19.35 -23.75
C ALA A 568 -15.98 -18.21 -23.48
N ASP A 569 -15.55 -18.13 -22.23
CA ASP A 569 -14.66 -17.13 -21.67
C ASP A 569 -13.31 -17.04 -22.41
N GLY A 570 -12.80 -18.17 -22.92
CA GLY A 570 -11.54 -18.24 -23.67
C GLY A 570 -11.51 -17.47 -25.00
N ILE A 571 -12.67 -17.06 -25.54
CA ILE A 571 -12.76 -16.20 -26.72
C ILE A 571 -13.53 -14.89 -26.45
N ALA A 572 -13.92 -14.59 -25.21
CA ALA A 572 -14.84 -13.51 -24.84
C ALA A 572 -14.15 -12.14 -24.64
N GLU A 573 -13.28 -11.76 -25.58
CA GLU A 573 -12.42 -10.58 -25.50
C GLU A 573 -12.03 -10.05 -26.89
N GLU A 574 -11.80 -8.74 -27.03
CA GLU A 574 -11.57 -8.08 -28.32
C GLU A 574 -10.31 -8.56 -29.05
N GLY A 575 -9.30 -9.01 -28.31
CA GLY A 575 -8.06 -9.61 -28.80
C GLY A 575 -8.26 -10.90 -29.59
N LEU A 576 -9.45 -11.54 -29.54
CA LEU A 576 -9.85 -12.61 -30.46
C LEU A 576 -9.55 -12.24 -31.91
N ALA A 577 -9.82 -11.00 -32.31
CA ALA A 577 -9.67 -10.55 -33.69
C ALA A 577 -8.31 -9.89 -33.99
N ALA A 578 -7.37 -9.87 -33.04
CA ALA A 578 -6.12 -9.12 -33.18
C ALA A 578 -5.30 -9.59 -34.38
N ASP A 579 -5.23 -10.90 -34.61
CA ASP A 579 -4.43 -11.54 -35.66
C ASP A 579 -5.26 -12.12 -36.82
N MET A 580 -6.58 -11.88 -36.83
CA MET A 580 -7.45 -12.32 -37.94
C MET A 580 -7.14 -11.54 -39.22
N ALA A 581 -7.10 -12.25 -40.35
CA ALA A 581 -7.02 -11.70 -41.69
C ALA A 581 -8.30 -10.94 -42.09
N ASP A 582 -9.47 -11.39 -41.64
CA ASP A 582 -10.75 -10.71 -41.83
C ASP A 582 -11.50 -10.60 -40.49
N LYS A 583 -11.35 -9.43 -39.84
CA LYS A 583 -12.02 -9.15 -38.56
C LYS A 583 -13.54 -9.02 -38.69
N SER A 584 -14.10 -8.83 -39.88
CA SER A 584 -15.56 -8.79 -40.03
C SER A 584 -16.22 -10.14 -39.74
N LEU A 585 -15.45 -11.22 -39.70
CA LEU A 585 -15.94 -12.56 -39.42
C LEU A 585 -16.38 -12.77 -37.97
N VAL A 586 -15.99 -11.88 -37.04
CA VAL A 586 -16.51 -11.95 -35.67
C VAL A 586 -17.88 -11.28 -35.50
N ASP A 587 -18.39 -10.57 -36.52
CA ASP A 587 -19.67 -9.86 -36.42
C ASP A 587 -20.81 -10.85 -36.11
N GLY A 588 -21.48 -10.65 -34.97
CA GLY A 588 -22.56 -11.51 -34.48
C GLY A 588 -22.10 -12.80 -33.78
N VAL A 589 -20.79 -13.01 -33.58
CA VAL A 589 -20.30 -14.06 -32.67
C VAL A 589 -20.72 -13.69 -31.24
N ILE A 590 -21.28 -14.65 -30.50
CA ILE A 590 -21.70 -14.44 -29.11
C ILE A 590 -20.78 -15.24 -28.20
N ALA A 591 -20.24 -14.62 -27.15
CA ALA A 591 -19.48 -15.35 -26.14
C ALA A 591 -20.00 -15.05 -24.73
N THR A 592 -19.66 -15.90 -23.78
CA THR A 592 -19.99 -15.67 -22.37
C THR A 592 -18.72 -15.55 -21.55
N LYS A 593 -18.72 -14.68 -20.55
CA LYS A 593 -17.67 -14.64 -19.52
C LYS A 593 -18.26 -14.30 -18.16
N PRO A 594 -17.62 -14.72 -17.06
CA PRO A 594 -18.03 -14.31 -15.73
C PRO A 594 -18.22 -12.80 -15.62
N SER A 595 -19.23 -12.39 -14.87
CA SER A 595 -19.51 -10.98 -14.56
C SER A 595 -19.82 -10.85 -13.07
N SER A 596 -19.37 -9.76 -12.46
CA SER A 596 -19.65 -9.46 -11.07
C SER A 596 -21.13 -9.24 -10.78
N GLY A 597 -21.95 -8.98 -11.81
CA GLY A 597 -23.35 -8.59 -11.68
C GLY A 597 -23.51 -7.21 -11.02
N GLY A 598 -24.24 -6.29 -11.66
CA GLY A 598 -24.47 -4.95 -11.11
C GLY A 598 -23.32 -3.95 -11.33
N ALA A 599 -23.24 -2.92 -10.48
CA ALA A 599 -22.26 -1.84 -10.62
C ALA A 599 -20.90 -2.24 -10.04
N MET A 600 -19.81 -1.74 -10.62
CA MET A 600 -18.46 -1.93 -10.07
C MET A 600 -18.37 -1.44 -8.63
N SER A 601 -17.66 -2.20 -7.79
CA SER A 601 -17.32 -1.79 -6.42
C SER A 601 -16.36 -0.58 -6.44
N THR A 602 -16.21 0.10 -5.31
CA THR A 602 -15.19 1.16 -5.18
C THR A 602 -13.78 0.62 -5.47
N VAL A 603 -13.48 -0.60 -5.01
CA VAL A 603 -12.21 -1.28 -5.29
C VAL A 603 -12.07 -1.54 -6.80
N GLY A 604 -13.12 -2.04 -7.46
CA GLY A 604 -13.14 -2.24 -8.90
C GLY A 604 -12.93 -0.96 -9.70
N MET A 605 -13.54 0.16 -9.30
CA MET A 605 -13.32 1.46 -9.95
C MET A 605 -11.89 1.97 -9.78
N VAL A 606 -11.32 1.86 -8.58
CA VAL A 606 -9.93 2.26 -8.31
C VAL A 606 -8.95 1.39 -9.09
N PHE A 607 -9.13 0.07 -9.05
CA PHE A 607 -8.32 -0.86 -9.81
C PHE A 607 -8.42 -0.58 -11.31
N ALA A 608 -9.62 -0.42 -11.86
CA ALA A 608 -9.82 -0.11 -13.27
C ALA A 608 -9.10 1.18 -13.69
N ALA A 609 -9.11 2.22 -12.85
CA ALA A 609 -8.37 3.45 -13.11
C ALA A 609 -6.85 3.24 -13.09
N GLN A 610 -6.31 2.49 -12.11
CA GLN A 610 -4.88 2.18 -12.03
C GLN A 610 -4.42 1.29 -13.18
N CYS A 611 -5.23 0.29 -13.54
CA CYS A 611 -4.95 -0.64 -14.63
C CYS A 611 -5.01 0.10 -15.98
N ALA A 612 -5.97 1.01 -16.19
CA ALA A 612 -6.01 1.86 -17.39
C ALA A 612 -4.79 2.79 -17.54
N ALA A 613 -4.14 3.17 -16.43
CA ALA A 613 -2.90 3.93 -16.45
C ALA A 613 -1.65 3.09 -16.77
N ASN A 614 -1.76 1.75 -16.74
CA ASN A 614 -0.69 0.83 -17.06
C ASN A 614 -0.93 0.17 -18.44
N PRO A 615 -0.12 0.48 -19.47
CA PRO A 615 -0.32 -0.09 -20.82
C PRO A 615 -0.32 -1.63 -20.87
N ALA A 616 0.37 -2.30 -19.95
CA ALA A 616 0.40 -3.77 -19.88
C ALA A 616 -0.96 -4.38 -19.52
N CYS A 617 -1.82 -3.65 -18.80
CA CYS A 617 -3.17 -4.09 -18.49
C CYS A 617 -4.09 -4.13 -19.73
N ALA A 618 -3.83 -3.31 -20.75
CA ALA A 618 -4.76 -3.10 -21.86
C ALA A 618 -5.03 -4.37 -22.69
N GLY A 619 -4.08 -5.31 -22.69
CA GLY A 619 -4.21 -6.59 -23.37
C GLY A 619 -4.55 -7.76 -22.44
N GLY A 620 -4.74 -7.55 -21.13
CA GLY A 620 -4.92 -8.64 -20.18
C GLY A 620 -6.38 -9.00 -19.94
N ILE A 621 -6.72 -10.29 -20.04
CA ILE A 621 -7.94 -10.85 -19.44
C ILE A 621 -7.73 -11.12 -17.95
N TYR A 622 -8.80 -11.31 -17.16
CA TYR A 622 -8.75 -11.64 -15.72
C TYR A 622 -7.85 -10.76 -14.84
N THR A 623 -7.58 -9.51 -15.22
CA THR A 623 -6.67 -8.63 -14.48
C THR A 623 -7.25 -8.25 -13.11
N ALA A 624 -8.57 -8.06 -13.01
CA ALA A 624 -9.25 -7.79 -11.74
C ALA A 624 -9.20 -9.01 -10.80
N GLU A 625 -9.34 -10.21 -11.35
CA GLU A 625 -9.25 -11.48 -10.63
C GLU A 625 -7.82 -11.76 -10.16
N ALA A 626 -6.82 -11.44 -10.98
CA ALA A 626 -5.41 -11.52 -10.58
C ALA A 626 -5.13 -10.56 -9.42
N PHE A 627 -5.69 -9.34 -9.46
CA PHE A 627 -5.63 -8.40 -8.35
C PHE A 627 -6.26 -9.00 -7.08
N ASP A 628 -7.46 -9.56 -7.18
CA ASP A 628 -8.18 -10.10 -6.02
C ASP A 628 -7.49 -11.34 -5.42
N ALA A 629 -6.93 -12.21 -6.26
CA ALA A 629 -6.20 -13.40 -5.79
C ALA A 629 -4.92 -13.03 -5.02
N VAL A 630 -4.17 -12.01 -5.49
CA VAL A 630 -3.02 -11.47 -4.75
C VAL A 630 -3.47 -10.81 -3.45
N TYR A 631 -4.54 -10.03 -3.49
CA TYR A 631 -5.10 -9.37 -2.32
C TYR A 631 -5.46 -10.40 -1.25
N ILE A 632 -6.25 -11.41 -1.60
CA ILE A 632 -6.68 -12.47 -0.68
C ILE A 632 -5.47 -13.18 -0.07
N THR A 633 -4.47 -13.52 -0.89
CA THR A 633 -3.28 -14.24 -0.42
C THR A 633 -2.43 -13.38 0.52
N ALA A 634 -2.20 -12.11 0.20
CA ALA A 634 -1.45 -11.17 1.04
C ALA A 634 -2.15 -10.94 2.39
N PHE A 635 -3.43 -10.59 2.37
CA PHE A 635 -4.17 -10.28 3.60
C PHE A 635 -4.51 -11.52 4.43
N ALA A 636 -4.63 -12.70 3.82
CA ALA A 636 -4.67 -13.96 4.58
C ALA A 636 -3.36 -14.23 5.30
N ALA A 637 -2.20 -13.98 4.67
CA ALA A 637 -0.92 -14.12 5.33
C ALA A 637 -0.77 -13.13 6.50
N PHE A 638 -1.18 -11.88 6.30
CA PHE A 638 -1.22 -10.87 7.36
C PHE A 638 -2.13 -11.29 8.52
N THR A 639 -3.34 -11.77 8.22
CA THR A 639 -4.30 -12.26 9.22
C THR A 639 -3.74 -13.43 10.02
N ALA A 640 -3.03 -14.35 9.36
CA ALA A 640 -2.38 -15.49 10.01
C ALA A 640 -1.24 -15.07 10.94
N LEU A 641 -0.48 -14.02 10.60
CA LEU A 641 0.52 -13.45 11.50
C LEU A 641 -0.12 -12.78 12.73
N ALA A 642 -1.20 -12.03 12.52
CA ALA A 642 -1.91 -11.33 13.59
C ALA A 642 -2.74 -12.27 14.49
N THR A 643 -3.05 -13.49 14.02
CA THR A 643 -3.91 -14.44 14.73
C THR A 643 -3.24 -15.81 14.90
N PRO A 644 -2.32 -15.96 15.88
CA PRO A 644 -1.60 -17.22 16.08
C PRO A 644 -2.56 -18.41 16.28
N GLY A 645 -2.39 -19.47 15.48
CA GLY A 645 -3.10 -20.74 15.63
C GLY A 645 -4.18 -21.02 14.57
N ILE A 646 -4.47 -20.08 13.66
CA ILE A 646 -5.30 -20.37 12.48
C ILE A 646 -4.48 -21.06 11.39
N THR A 647 -5.11 -21.93 10.60
CA THR A 647 -4.46 -22.52 9.41
C THR A 647 -4.45 -21.53 8.26
N LYS A 648 -3.59 -21.75 7.24
CA LYS A 648 -3.57 -20.92 6.04
C LYS A 648 -4.91 -20.97 5.29
N ASP A 649 -5.54 -22.14 5.21
CA ASP A 649 -6.88 -22.32 4.62
C ASP A 649 -7.96 -21.52 5.36
N MET A 650 -7.92 -21.51 6.70
CA MET A 650 -8.82 -20.68 7.50
C MET A 650 -8.61 -19.19 7.22
N ALA A 651 -7.36 -18.77 7.05
CA ALA A 651 -7.04 -17.38 6.71
C ALA A 651 -7.53 -17.01 5.30
N ILE A 652 -7.30 -17.86 4.29
CA ILE A 652 -7.79 -17.63 2.91
C ILE A 652 -9.32 -17.55 2.89
N MET A 653 -10.01 -18.53 3.51
CA MET A 653 -11.47 -18.51 3.58
C MET A 653 -12.00 -17.30 4.34
N GLY A 654 -11.34 -16.91 5.44
CA GLY A 654 -11.72 -15.75 6.23
C GLY A 654 -11.59 -14.45 5.45
N THR A 655 -10.46 -14.24 4.78
CA THR A 655 -10.19 -13.04 3.97
C THR A 655 -11.14 -12.94 2.78
N GLY A 656 -11.44 -14.06 2.12
CA GLY A 656 -12.35 -14.07 0.98
C GLY A 656 -13.83 -14.12 1.32
N ASN A 657 -14.24 -14.13 2.60
CA ASN A 657 -15.66 -14.24 2.97
C ASN A 657 -16.35 -12.87 2.97
N GLY A 658 -17.13 -12.59 1.92
CA GLY A 658 -17.82 -11.31 1.75
C GLY A 658 -16.89 -10.17 1.34
N LEU A 659 -15.77 -10.50 0.67
CA LEU A 659 -14.83 -9.53 0.16
C LEU A 659 -15.44 -8.81 -1.04
N GLU A 660 -15.52 -7.48 -0.98
CA GLU A 660 -15.83 -6.64 -2.15
C GLU A 660 -14.53 -6.38 -2.94
N GLY A 661 -14.23 -7.27 -3.90
CA GLY A 661 -13.03 -7.23 -4.72
C GLY A 661 -13.15 -6.34 -5.96
N ALA A 662 -12.06 -6.29 -6.73
CA ALA A 662 -12.01 -5.64 -8.03
C ALA A 662 -12.86 -6.37 -9.08
N SER A 663 -12.92 -7.70 -9.03
CA SER A 663 -13.75 -8.54 -9.91
C SER A 663 -15.16 -8.78 -9.35
N GLY A 664 -15.52 -8.13 -8.24
CA GLY A 664 -16.84 -8.24 -7.60
C GLY A 664 -16.79 -8.89 -6.22
N ALA A 665 -17.97 -9.25 -5.71
CA ALA A 665 -18.09 -9.89 -4.41
C ALA A 665 -17.54 -11.33 -4.45
N ILE A 666 -16.63 -11.63 -3.54
CA ILE A 666 -16.00 -12.94 -3.38
C ILE A 666 -16.51 -13.56 -2.08
N THR A 667 -16.89 -14.84 -2.15
CA THR A 667 -17.21 -15.68 -0.99
C THR A 667 -16.91 -17.12 -1.34
N PHE A 668 -15.90 -17.70 -0.70
CA PHE A 668 -15.52 -19.08 -0.95
C PHE A 668 -16.56 -20.06 -0.37
N MET A 669 -16.95 -21.01 -1.21
CA MET A 669 -17.64 -22.23 -0.80
C MET A 669 -16.66 -23.18 -0.11
N SER A 670 -17.19 -24.19 0.59
CA SER A 670 -16.37 -25.16 1.32
C SER A 670 -15.38 -25.98 0.47
N ASN A 671 -15.57 -26.00 -0.85
CA ASN A 671 -14.67 -26.66 -1.79
C ASN A 671 -13.67 -25.68 -2.46
N GLY A 672 -13.62 -24.42 -2.03
CA GLY A 672 -12.70 -23.40 -2.54
C GLY A 672 -13.19 -22.64 -3.78
N ASP A 673 -14.35 -23.00 -4.33
CA ASP A 673 -14.98 -22.29 -5.44
C ASP A 673 -15.68 -21.00 -4.99
N VAL A 674 -15.92 -20.10 -5.92
CA VAL A 674 -16.87 -18.98 -5.75
C VAL A 674 -18.19 -19.28 -6.48
N PRO A 675 -19.34 -18.86 -5.93
CA PRO A 675 -20.59 -18.89 -6.67
C PRO A 675 -20.52 -17.91 -7.85
N ALA A 676 -21.19 -18.24 -8.95
CA ALA A 676 -21.36 -17.29 -10.03
C ALA A 676 -22.33 -16.17 -9.64
N ALA A 677 -21.89 -14.92 -9.73
CA ALA A 677 -22.75 -13.75 -9.54
C ALA A 677 -23.58 -13.45 -10.80
N GLY A 678 -23.01 -13.70 -11.98
CA GLY A 678 -23.65 -13.59 -13.27
C GLY A 678 -22.65 -13.81 -14.39
N PHE A 679 -23.12 -13.73 -15.63
CA PHE A 679 -22.30 -13.79 -16.85
C PHE A 679 -22.67 -12.65 -17.77
N CYS A 680 -21.64 -12.01 -18.33
CA CYS A 680 -21.79 -11.20 -19.51
C CYS A 680 -22.06 -12.14 -20.68
N VAL A 681 -23.13 -11.88 -21.43
CA VAL A 681 -23.41 -12.52 -22.73
C VAL A 681 -23.12 -11.45 -23.78
N GLY A 682 -21.88 -11.45 -24.26
CA GLY A 682 -21.38 -10.43 -25.15
C GLY A 682 -21.52 -10.81 -26.61
N GLU A 683 -21.75 -9.81 -27.44
CA GLU A 683 -21.82 -9.92 -28.89
C GLU A 683 -20.67 -9.13 -29.50
N PHE A 684 -19.96 -9.76 -30.43
CA PHE A 684 -18.89 -9.13 -31.18
C PHE A 684 -19.46 -8.28 -32.31
N SER A 685 -18.89 -7.09 -32.50
CA SER A 685 -19.18 -6.24 -33.66
C SER A 685 -17.90 -5.71 -34.30
N HIS A 686 -17.92 -5.53 -35.62
CA HIS A 686 -16.81 -4.96 -36.38
C HIS A 686 -17.19 -3.61 -37.02
N ASP A 687 -16.42 -2.57 -36.72
CA ASP A 687 -16.52 -1.29 -37.42
C ASP A 687 -15.60 -1.27 -38.64
N ALA A 688 -16.18 -1.51 -39.82
CA ALA A 688 -15.45 -1.48 -41.10
C ALA A 688 -14.77 -0.13 -41.43
N THR A 689 -15.12 0.97 -40.76
CA THR A 689 -14.51 2.29 -41.00
C THR A 689 -13.20 2.47 -40.27
N THR A 690 -13.08 1.87 -39.09
CA THR A 690 -11.91 1.97 -38.20
C THR A 690 -11.13 0.66 -38.11
N ASP A 691 -11.69 -0.44 -38.64
CA ASP A 691 -11.19 -1.81 -38.53
C ASP A 691 -11.01 -2.27 -37.07
N THR A 692 -11.87 -1.75 -36.17
CA THR A 692 -11.89 -2.11 -34.75
C THR A 692 -12.99 -3.13 -34.47
N VAL A 693 -12.72 -4.01 -33.52
CA VAL A 693 -13.68 -4.96 -32.97
C VAL A 693 -14.07 -4.51 -31.57
N SER A 694 -15.36 -4.63 -31.25
CA SER A 694 -15.87 -4.49 -29.89
C SER A 694 -16.44 -5.82 -29.40
N TYR A 695 -16.37 -6.04 -28.08
CA TYR A 695 -17.08 -7.10 -27.40
C TYR A 695 -18.00 -6.48 -26.35
N ASP A 696 -19.28 -6.34 -26.71
CA ASP A 696 -20.23 -5.59 -25.88
C ASP A 696 -21.17 -6.56 -25.16
N CYS A 697 -21.26 -6.44 -23.83
CA CYS A 697 -22.20 -7.21 -23.00
C CYS A 697 -23.66 -6.78 -23.29
N ALA A 698 -24.20 -7.24 -24.41
CA ALA A 698 -25.54 -6.89 -24.90
C ALA A 698 -26.67 -7.49 -24.04
N ARG A 699 -26.41 -8.64 -23.42
CA ARG A 699 -27.30 -9.33 -22.47
C ARG A 699 -26.52 -9.75 -21.23
N ASN A 700 -27.24 -10.00 -20.14
CA ASN A 700 -26.64 -10.62 -18.96
C ASN A 700 -27.37 -11.91 -18.64
N TRP A 701 -26.68 -12.83 -17.97
CA TRP A 701 -27.31 -13.99 -17.35
C TRP A 701 -27.05 -13.93 -15.86
N ASP A 702 -28.06 -14.15 -15.03
CA ASP A 702 -27.91 -14.24 -13.58
C ASP A 702 -28.60 -15.50 -12.98
N PRO A 703 -28.11 -16.02 -11.84
CA PRO A 703 -28.62 -17.27 -11.26
C PRO A 703 -30.10 -17.24 -10.83
N VAL A 704 -30.68 -16.05 -10.67
CA VAL A 704 -32.06 -15.86 -10.18
C VAL A 704 -33.04 -15.71 -11.34
N ASN A 705 -32.69 -14.93 -12.36
CA ASN A 705 -33.59 -14.56 -13.45
C ASN A 705 -33.27 -15.26 -14.78
N GLY A 706 -32.12 -15.94 -14.89
CA GLY A 706 -31.62 -16.44 -16.18
C GLY A 706 -31.15 -15.28 -17.05
N ILE A 707 -31.50 -15.29 -18.34
CA ILE A 707 -31.12 -14.23 -19.29
C ILE A 707 -31.98 -12.97 -19.06
N VAL A 708 -31.33 -11.82 -18.93
CA VAL A 708 -31.91 -10.49 -18.68
C VAL A 708 -31.47 -9.44 -19.69
#